data_AF-A0A182H893-F1
#
_entry.id   AF-A0A182H893-F1
#
_cell.length_a   1.000
_cell.length_b   1.000
_cell.length_c   1.000
_cell.angle_alpha   90.00
_cell.angle_beta   90.00
_cell.angle_gamma   90.00
#
_symmetry.space_group_name_H-M   'P 1'
#
loop_
_entity.id
_entity.type
_entity.pdbx_description
1 polymer ?
#
loop_
_entity_poly.entity_id
_entity_poly.type
_entity_poly.pdbx_seq_one_letter_code
_entity_poly.pdbx_strand_id
1 'polypeptide(L)'
;MMKPSWLSITAVIFAILGSTIPRSDGAKILLISAFPGMSHWLTFEHVVNELLERGHEITAISNYRLKRQPSNHTLGLYREVLIEPVFDFESDLPMESYYRPSSFTNPYYKLKILWWLGLATTRHAFEADNVQRFMREEGLRFDLVIAEQFAQEAFLMFGHKFDAPIVTINTLGYTDYIDRSFGMITPLSFVPHFFTEFTDEMNFYERCYNVILTVYDWAYRKFIYLPQHNAIARQYFGTPNNAAEVLPSVEELEKNVSVILSNNHIISFRPRPKMIGMVDIAGLHIRPPNDLPQDIKKFVESSTKGTIYINFGTFLSSSAMPPDTLEVFLQVFRNLPQYNFLWKWETDKAPKLPPNVLLRKWIPQNDILAHPGIKLFITHGGIFGAQEAIYWAKPMLFVPFYGDQHGNALKLQKAGIGLTMAIANVTVGEFQGKAREILENPDFQINANRMSALFRDNPTDPLEEAVFWIEYVVQHHGAGHLKSAAVRMPWYQYLLLDMAAAIVGLLFVIHFTPVQCLLLALLAFGCILGASGSKILVLVPFPAPSHWLWLDHFVQELLQRGHQITAITNFPAKTPHPNYTEILIDPPYDIPHYFPISDIFSSKYSSDWSNLVLYWKAGLATTQHALENANVQQFIEQDDTDFDLVISEQFYQEAFLMFAHKYRAPIVTIGTLGYADYMDRAMGLLTPWSFVPHPILLYVDEMSFSQRCYNFLISATDALIRKYYYLPKQDKLAKKYFASIEGPESFPSVHELEKSISVMLINSHVSTSSPRPTISGLVNVAGAHIKPENPLPEDIERFLDNASEGAIFFSLGSYVKSSDMPKDKLKAFFEVFRNLKQKVLWKFEDEIMVNVPKNVMVRKWLPQSDILAHRNIVLFITHGGMFGSQEGIYRGVPMLFIPFYGDQHRNALKAERAGYALTLNFADVNIITLGSRINELLTNPTYTRLARKASELFRDNLVPPMDEAMHWIEYVIRHKGAKHLKASAVDLSWWQYLMWDVIAFYIGAVVLTIWIVCRTLRAFRSAKHKPKEQKRNVLTPKSKTTKKVKNN
;
A
#
# COMPACT_ATOMS: atom_id res chain seq x y z
N MET A 1 -56.98 -8.36 -40.56
CA MET A 1 -56.08 -7.92 -39.47
C MET A 1 -54.89 -8.88 -39.44
N MET A 2 -53.67 -8.39 -39.56
CA MET A 2 -52.46 -9.24 -39.57
C MET A 2 -51.98 -9.53 -38.15
N LYS A 3 -51.45 -10.73 -37.91
CA LYS A 3 -50.74 -11.08 -36.68
C LYS A 3 -49.34 -10.44 -36.71
N PRO A 4 -48.74 -10.04 -35.57
CA PRO A 4 -47.32 -9.69 -35.51
C PRO A 4 -46.47 -10.88 -35.97
N SER A 5 -45.42 -10.63 -36.75
CA SER A 5 -44.47 -11.69 -37.10
C SER A 5 -43.51 -11.93 -35.93
N TRP A 6 -43.03 -13.17 -35.78
CA TRP A 6 -42.04 -13.50 -34.74
C TRP A 6 -40.78 -12.64 -34.86
N LEU A 7 -40.35 -12.32 -36.09
CA LEU A 7 -39.22 -11.43 -36.39
C LEU A 7 -39.32 -10.06 -35.68
N SER A 8 -40.51 -9.46 -35.58
CA SER A 8 -40.71 -8.20 -34.86
C SER A 8 -40.46 -8.36 -33.35
N ILE A 9 -40.86 -9.50 -32.77
CA ILE A 9 -40.65 -9.80 -31.35
C ILE A 9 -39.18 -10.10 -31.09
N THR A 10 -38.52 -10.90 -31.93
CA THR A 10 -37.08 -11.19 -31.80
C THR A 10 -36.23 -9.93 -31.95
N ALA A 11 -36.57 -9.03 -32.88
CA ALA A 11 -35.87 -7.76 -33.06
C ALA A 11 -36.04 -6.83 -31.84
N VAL A 12 -37.24 -6.75 -31.25
CA VAL A 12 -37.47 -5.99 -30.01
C VAL A 12 -36.74 -6.62 -28.82
N ILE A 13 -36.70 -7.95 -28.71
CA ILE A 13 -35.93 -8.64 -27.66
C ILE A 13 -34.44 -8.38 -27.81
N PHE A 14 -33.86 -8.40 -29.03
CA PHE A 14 -32.46 -8.03 -29.25
C PHE A 14 -32.19 -6.54 -29.00
N ALA A 15 -33.13 -5.64 -29.31
CA ALA A 15 -33.00 -4.23 -28.98
C ALA A 15 -33.04 -3.98 -27.46
N ILE A 16 -33.89 -4.69 -26.72
CA ILE A 16 -33.97 -4.60 -25.25
C ILE A 16 -32.72 -5.23 -24.61
N LEU A 17 -32.30 -6.42 -25.03
CA LEU A 17 -31.07 -7.06 -24.53
C LEU A 17 -29.82 -6.24 -24.86
N GLY A 18 -29.79 -5.61 -26.04
CA GLY A 18 -28.75 -4.65 -26.45
C GLY A 18 -28.80 -3.31 -25.70
N SER A 19 -29.87 -3.03 -24.94
CA SER A 19 -29.97 -1.89 -24.02
C SER A 19 -29.69 -2.24 -22.55
N THR A 20 -29.57 -3.54 -22.23
CA THR A 20 -29.18 -4.03 -20.89
C THR A 20 -27.69 -4.40 -20.78
N ILE A 21 -26.94 -4.35 -21.89
CA ILE A 21 -25.47 -4.27 -21.83
C ILE A 21 -25.12 -2.79 -21.62
N PRO A 22 -24.39 -2.41 -20.55
CA PRO A 22 -23.87 -1.07 -20.44
C PRO A 22 -22.82 -0.86 -21.54
N ARG A 23 -23.17 -0.07 -22.57
CA ARG A 23 -22.15 0.68 -23.28
C ARG A 23 -21.61 1.72 -22.30
N SER A 24 -20.34 1.61 -21.95
CA SER A 24 -19.59 2.81 -21.57
C SER A 24 -19.57 3.74 -22.77
N ASP A 25 -20.10 4.95 -22.61
CA ASP A 25 -19.80 6.02 -23.55
C ASP A 25 -18.31 6.37 -23.34
N GLY A 26 -17.50 6.13 -24.37
CA GLY A 26 -16.03 6.20 -24.27
C GLY A 26 -15.53 7.58 -23.86
N ALA A 27 -15.03 7.69 -22.63
CA ALA A 27 -14.52 8.95 -22.09
C ALA A 27 -13.37 9.53 -22.91
N LYS A 28 -13.29 10.86 -22.96
CA LYS A 28 -12.27 11.65 -23.64
C LYS A 28 -11.09 11.92 -22.71
N ILE A 29 -9.94 11.35 -23.04
CA ILE A 29 -8.74 11.37 -22.20
C ILE A 29 -7.65 12.22 -22.87
N LEU A 30 -7.09 13.17 -22.14
CA LEU A 30 -5.84 13.85 -22.52
C LEU A 30 -4.67 13.15 -21.84
N LEU A 31 -3.81 12.50 -22.62
CA LEU A 31 -2.63 11.79 -22.15
C LEU A 31 -1.35 12.58 -22.46
N ILE A 32 -0.42 12.62 -21.51
CA ILE A 32 0.80 13.45 -21.59
C ILE A 32 2.02 12.63 -21.12
N SER A 33 2.84 12.21 -22.09
CA SER A 33 4.19 11.66 -21.86
C SER A 33 5.19 12.50 -22.64
N ALA A 34 5.42 13.71 -22.11
CA ALA A 34 6.30 14.72 -22.71
C ALA A 34 7.78 14.48 -22.37
N PHE A 35 8.14 13.43 -21.63
CA PHE A 35 9.54 13.06 -21.40
C PHE A 35 10.11 12.31 -22.61
N PRO A 36 11.24 12.76 -23.20
CA PRO A 36 11.82 12.17 -24.41
C PRO A 36 12.64 10.89 -24.13
N GLY A 37 12.00 9.89 -23.52
CA GLY A 37 12.58 8.56 -23.27
C GLY A 37 11.70 7.43 -23.81
N MET A 38 12.22 6.61 -24.72
CA MET A 38 11.45 5.51 -25.34
C MET A 38 10.91 4.49 -24.32
N SER A 39 11.62 4.21 -23.23
CA SER A 39 11.12 3.34 -22.16
C SER A 39 9.94 3.94 -21.38
N HIS A 40 9.91 5.28 -21.26
CA HIS A 40 8.79 5.99 -20.67
C HIS A 40 7.58 5.85 -21.58
N TRP A 41 7.73 6.21 -22.86
CA TRP A 41 6.67 6.05 -23.87
C TRP A 41 6.13 4.63 -23.99
N LEU A 42 6.99 3.59 -23.93
CA LEU A 42 6.52 2.20 -23.96
C LEU A 42 5.55 1.87 -22.81
N THR A 43 5.63 2.56 -21.67
CA THR A 43 4.65 2.43 -20.57
C THR A 43 3.29 2.99 -21.01
N PHE A 44 3.27 4.23 -21.52
CA PHE A 44 2.05 4.87 -22.01
C PHE A 44 1.47 4.19 -23.26
N GLU A 45 2.30 3.65 -24.15
CA GLU A 45 1.89 2.95 -25.37
C GLU A 45 1.00 1.73 -25.06
N HIS A 46 1.27 0.98 -23.99
CA HIS A 46 0.40 -0.13 -23.58
C HIS A 46 -0.93 0.36 -23.00
N VAL A 47 -0.90 1.36 -22.10
CA VAL A 47 -2.12 1.97 -21.52
C VAL A 47 -3.00 2.63 -22.58
N VAL A 48 -2.41 3.34 -23.55
CA VAL A 48 -3.11 3.91 -24.72
C VAL A 48 -3.79 2.80 -25.53
N ASN A 49 -3.09 1.71 -25.81
CA ASN A 49 -3.64 0.64 -26.63
C ASN A 49 -4.84 -0.06 -25.98
N GLU A 50 -4.80 -0.30 -24.67
CA GLU A 50 -5.89 -0.95 -23.94
C GLU A 50 -7.11 -0.03 -23.77
N LEU A 51 -6.90 1.23 -23.39
CA LEU A 51 -7.98 2.22 -23.30
C LEU A 51 -8.69 2.44 -24.66
N LEU A 52 -7.95 2.38 -25.78
CA LEU A 52 -8.55 2.41 -27.11
C LEU A 52 -9.41 1.17 -27.40
N GLU A 53 -9.01 -0.03 -26.99
CA GLU A 53 -9.85 -1.24 -27.13
C GLU A 53 -11.14 -1.16 -26.30
N ARG A 54 -11.09 -0.54 -25.12
CA ARG A 54 -12.26 -0.23 -24.28
C ARG A 54 -13.13 0.92 -24.81
N GLY A 55 -12.72 1.53 -25.92
CA GLY A 55 -13.51 2.52 -26.67
C GLY A 55 -13.30 3.98 -26.24
N HIS A 56 -12.30 4.29 -25.40
CA HIS A 56 -11.99 5.66 -25.02
C HIS A 56 -11.39 6.48 -26.17
N GLU A 57 -11.70 7.77 -26.21
CA GLU A 57 -11.07 8.71 -27.14
C GLU A 57 -9.83 9.34 -26.48
N ILE A 58 -8.65 9.21 -27.09
CA ILE A 58 -7.39 9.65 -26.52
C ILE A 58 -6.73 10.71 -27.41
N THR A 59 -6.48 11.89 -26.83
CA THR A 59 -5.51 12.85 -27.39
C THR A 59 -4.18 12.72 -26.62
N ALA A 60 -3.09 12.42 -27.32
CA ALA A 60 -1.78 12.19 -26.71
C ALA A 60 -0.76 13.28 -27.07
N ILE A 61 -0.20 13.94 -26.06
CA ILE A 61 0.99 14.79 -26.16
C ILE A 61 2.22 13.91 -25.88
N SER A 62 3.07 13.69 -26.88
CA SER A 62 4.21 12.76 -26.79
C SER A 62 5.37 13.13 -27.72
N ASN A 63 6.55 12.57 -27.45
CA ASN A 63 7.73 12.64 -28.34
C ASN A 63 7.74 11.54 -29.42
N TYR A 64 6.77 10.62 -29.39
CA TYR A 64 6.79 9.38 -30.18
C TYR A 64 5.40 9.01 -30.68
N ARG A 65 5.35 8.48 -31.91
CA ARG A 65 4.13 8.03 -32.57
C ARG A 65 3.68 6.67 -32.07
N LEU A 66 2.37 6.42 -32.09
CA LEU A 66 1.78 5.12 -31.76
C LEU A 66 2.15 4.10 -32.85
N LYS A 67 2.77 2.97 -32.46
CA LYS A 67 3.23 1.95 -33.43
C LYS A 67 2.12 1.03 -33.95
N ARG A 68 0.99 0.95 -33.24
CA ARG A 68 -0.13 0.07 -33.58
C ARG A 68 -0.94 0.66 -34.73
N GLN A 69 -1.27 -0.15 -35.74
CA GLN A 69 -2.29 0.25 -36.72
C GLN A 69 -3.68 0.11 -36.08
N PRO A 70 -4.57 1.11 -36.22
CA PRO A 70 -5.91 1.06 -35.65
C PRO A 70 -6.72 -0.07 -36.28
N SER A 71 -7.55 -0.70 -35.46
CA SER A 71 -8.59 -1.62 -35.89
C SER A 71 -9.79 -0.85 -36.45
N ASN A 72 -10.75 -1.55 -37.07
CA ASN A 72 -12.02 -0.92 -37.48
C ASN A 72 -12.82 -0.33 -36.31
N HIS A 73 -12.55 -0.77 -35.07
CA HIS A 73 -13.23 -0.26 -33.86
C HIS A 73 -12.45 0.84 -33.12
N THR A 74 -11.12 0.94 -33.28
CA THR A 74 -10.31 2.04 -32.72
C THR A 74 -10.04 3.18 -33.71
N LEU A 75 -10.51 3.05 -34.95
CA LEU A 75 -10.33 4.05 -36.00
C LEU A 75 -11.01 5.39 -35.64
N GLY A 76 -10.20 6.43 -35.49
CA GLY A 76 -10.66 7.79 -35.16
C GLY A 76 -10.70 8.10 -33.66
N LEU A 77 -10.47 7.11 -32.78
CA LEU A 77 -10.41 7.32 -31.33
C LEU A 77 -9.06 7.88 -30.85
N TYR A 78 -8.03 7.95 -31.69
CA TYR A 78 -6.68 8.39 -31.30
C TYR A 78 -6.22 9.64 -32.06
N ARG A 79 -5.70 10.64 -31.33
CA ARG A 79 -5.18 11.91 -31.86
C ARG A 79 -3.75 12.18 -31.34
N GLU A 80 -2.79 12.33 -32.25
CA GLU A 80 -1.41 12.70 -31.92
C GLU A 80 -1.22 14.23 -31.82
N VAL A 81 -0.46 14.69 -30.81
CA VAL A 81 0.03 16.06 -30.65
C VAL A 81 1.54 16.01 -30.35
N LEU A 82 2.35 15.90 -31.40
CA LEU A 82 3.74 15.47 -31.27
C LEU A 82 4.72 16.61 -30.95
N ILE A 83 5.60 16.35 -30.01
CA ILE A 83 6.78 17.16 -29.70
C ILE A 83 7.86 16.82 -30.75
N GLU A 84 7.82 17.53 -31.88
CA GLU A 84 8.80 17.43 -32.97
C GLU A 84 9.50 18.79 -33.14
N PRO A 85 10.86 18.85 -33.18
CA PRO A 85 11.80 17.75 -33.01
C PRO A 85 11.85 17.25 -31.55
N VAL A 86 12.35 16.02 -31.36
CA VAL A 86 12.64 15.47 -30.03
C VAL A 86 13.86 16.20 -29.42
N PHE A 87 13.87 16.38 -28.10
CA PHE A 87 14.97 17.04 -27.36
C PHE A 87 16.31 16.30 -27.53
N ASP A 88 17.39 17.04 -27.84
CA ASP A 88 18.74 16.48 -28.06
C ASP A 88 19.60 16.50 -26.78
N PHE A 89 19.76 15.32 -26.18
CA PHE A 89 20.59 15.10 -24.99
C PHE A 89 22.09 15.12 -25.24
N GLU A 90 22.56 14.72 -26.43
CA GLU A 90 24.00 14.58 -26.70
C GLU A 90 24.67 15.97 -26.78
N SER A 91 23.90 17.01 -27.06
CA SER A 91 24.32 18.42 -27.05
C SER A 91 24.76 18.94 -25.66
N ASP A 92 24.04 18.56 -24.59
CA ASP A 92 24.30 19.00 -23.20
C ASP A 92 25.07 17.97 -22.36
N LEU A 93 24.92 16.67 -22.66
CA LEU A 93 25.50 15.55 -21.90
C LEU A 93 26.20 14.54 -22.83
N PRO A 94 27.32 14.92 -23.48
CA PRO A 94 28.06 14.04 -24.40
C PRO A 94 28.66 12.82 -23.69
N MET A 95 28.84 11.73 -24.44
CA MET A 95 29.16 10.38 -23.95
C MET A 95 30.37 10.33 -23.00
N GLU A 96 31.43 11.10 -23.27
CA GLU A 96 32.65 11.19 -22.46
C GLU A 96 32.41 11.70 -21.03
N SER A 97 31.24 12.29 -20.76
CA SER A 97 30.82 12.69 -19.42
C SER A 97 30.58 11.48 -18.52
N TYR A 98 29.96 10.41 -19.04
CA TYR A 98 29.62 9.20 -18.27
C TYR A 98 30.86 8.38 -17.88
N TYR A 99 31.98 8.56 -18.60
CA TYR A 99 33.27 7.96 -18.28
C TYR A 99 34.06 8.72 -17.19
N ARG A 100 33.42 9.67 -16.48
CA ARG A 100 34.00 10.42 -15.33
C ARG A 100 33.39 9.91 -14.00
N PRO A 101 33.99 8.92 -13.33
CA PRO A 101 33.28 8.15 -12.30
C PRO A 101 32.84 8.97 -11.08
N SER A 102 33.60 10.01 -10.71
CA SER A 102 33.33 10.87 -9.55
C SER A 102 32.11 11.79 -9.72
N SER A 103 31.65 12.02 -10.94
CA SER A 103 30.46 12.84 -11.20
C SER A 103 29.18 12.00 -11.05
N PHE A 104 29.06 10.90 -11.80
CA PHE A 104 27.82 10.11 -11.86
C PHE A 104 27.60 9.15 -10.69
N THR A 105 28.59 8.94 -9.82
CA THR A 105 28.40 8.32 -8.49
C THR A 105 27.87 9.29 -7.43
N ASN A 106 28.01 10.61 -7.62
CA ASN A 106 27.62 11.62 -6.63
C ASN A 106 26.11 11.94 -6.69
N PRO A 107 25.31 11.64 -5.65
CA PRO A 107 23.87 11.82 -5.71
C PRO A 107 23.43 13.28 -5.80
N TYR A 108 24.20 14.24 -5.29
CA TYR A 108 23.91 15.67 -5.44
C TYR A 108 24.04 16.14 -6.91
N TYR A 109 24.95 15.51 -7.66
CA TYR A 109 25.10 15.76 -9.10
C TYR A 109 23.97 15.10 -9.90
N LYS A 110 23.59 13.85 -9.56
CA LYS A 110 22.39 13.19 -10.12
C LYS A 110 21.12 14.02 -9.93
N LEU A 111 20.87 14.52 -8.71
CA LEU A 111 19.75 15.42 -8.38
C LEU A 111 19.74 16.69 -9.24
N LYS A 112 20.89 17.38 -9.35
CA LYS A 112 20.99 18.61 -10.15
C LYS A 112 20.66 18.36 -11.62
N ILE A 113 21.12 17.25 -12.20
CA ILE A 113 20.79 16.87 -13.59
C ILE A 113 19.30 16.61 -13.73
N LEU A 114 18.69 15.80 -12.85
CA LEU A 114 17.27 15.46 -12.90
C LEU A 114 16.37 16.71 -12.93
N TRP A 115 16.57 17.63 -11.98
CA TRP A 115 15.74 18.84 -11.89
C TRP A 115 16.00 19.85 -13.01
N TRP A 116 17.22 19.94 -13.53
CA TRP A 116 17.51 20.75 -14.72
C TRP A 116 16.85 20.16 -15.99
N LEU A 117 16.95 18.85 -16.18
CA LEU A 117 16.43 18.14 -17.35
C LEU A 117 14.90 18.21 -17.41
N GLY A 118 14.23 18.08 -16.26
CA GLY A 118 12.78 18.28 -16.15
C GLY A 118 12.34 19.66 -16.63
N LEU A 119 13.02 20.71 -16.17
CA LEU A 119 12.79 22.09 -16.60
C LEU A 119 13.08 22.31 -18.10
N ALA A 120 14.16 21.73 -18.63
CA ALA A 120 14.56 21.89 -20.03
C ALA A 120 13.57 21.20 -20.99
N THR A 121 13.29 19.91 -20.76
CA THR A 121 12.35 19.13 -21.58
C THR A 121 10.92 19.68 -21.51
N THR A 122 10.48 20.17 -20.35
CA THR A 122 9.17 20.83 -20.19
C THR A 122 9.06 22.09 -21.04
N ARG A 123 10.09 22.96 -21.07
CA ARG A 123 10.10 24.16 -21.92
C ARG A 123 10.03 23.80 -23.39
N HIS A 124 10.94 22.92 -23.84
CA HIS A 124 11.00 22.43 -25.22
C HIS A 124 9.66 21.86 -25.70
N ALA A 125 9.00 21.05 -24.86
CA ALA A 125 7.69 20.48 -25.16
C ALA A 125 6.57 21.54 -25.26
N PHE A 126 6.59 22.61 -24.44
CA PHE A 126 5.65 23.73 -24.59
C PHE A 126 6.01 24.69 -25.74
N GLU A 127 7.26 24.71 -26.20
CA GLU A 127 7.74 25.56 -27.30
C GLU A 127 7.45 24.94 -28.69
N ALA A 128 7.25 23.62 -28.76
CA ALA A 128 6.94 22.91 -30.01
C ALA A 128 5.61 23.35 -30.66
N ASP A 129 5.64 23.62 -31.98
CA ASP A 129 4.52 24.20 -32.76
C ASP A 129 3.20 23.42 -32.65
N ASN A 130 3.26 22.08 -32.60
CA ASN A 130 2.06 21.23 -32.47
C ASN A 130 1.39 21.40 -31.09
N VAL A 131 2.18 21.47 -30.02
CA VAL A 131 1.68 21.68 -28.65
C VAL A 131 1.16 23.11 -28.51
N GLN A 132 1.87 24.09 -29.08
CA GLN A 132 1.42 25.47 -29.21
C GLN A 132 0.10 25.60 -29.98
N ARG A 133 -0.10 24.83 -31.04
CA ARG A 133 -1.37 24.78 -31.80
C ARG A 133 -2.49 24.19 -30.95
N PHE A 134 -2.29 23.02 -30.36
CA PHE A 134 -3.26 22.38 -29.46
C PHE A 134 -3.63 23.29 -28.28
N MET A 135 -2.67 24.03 -27.72
CA MET A 135 -2.91 24.98 -26.63
C MET A 135 -3.86 26.13 -27.00
N ARG A 136 -3.96 26.48 -28.29
CA ARG A 136 -4.86 27.52 -28.83
C ARG A 136 -6.21 26.99 -29.33
N GLU A 137 -6.48 25.69 -29.23
CA GLU A 137 -7.76 25.13 -29.67
C GLU A 137 -8.86 25.36 -28.62
N GLU A 138 -9.93 26.05 -29.03
CA GLU A 138 -11.11 26.33 -28.22
C GLU A 138 -12.12 25.18 -28.27
N GLY A 139 -13.04 25.13 -27.30
CA GLY A 139 -14.13 24.13 -27.25
C GLY A 139 -13.71 22.71 -26.80
N LEU A 140 -12.41 22.42 -26.68
CA LEU A 140 -11.92 21.14 -26.18
C LEU A 140 -12.43 20.82 -24.76
N ARG A 141 -12.75 19.55 -24.53
CA ARG A 141 -13.21 18.97 -23.26
C ARG A 141 -12.64 17.57 -23.11
N PHE A 142 -12.26 17.22 -21.89
CA PHE A 142 -11.72 15.92 -21.51
C PHE A 142 -12.30 15.53 -20.15
N ASP A 143 -12.66 14.27 -19.99
CA ASP A 143 -13.20 13.69 -18.76
C ASP A 143 -12.07 13.26 -17.80
N LEU A 144 -10.83 13.17 -18.31
CA LEU A 144 -9.63 12.82 -17.55
C LEU A 144 -8.37 13.43 -18.18
N VAL A 145 -7.41 13.83 -17.33
CA VAL A 145 -6.01 14.06 -17.72
C VAL A 145 -5.12 12.96 -17.12
N ILE A 146 -4.35 12.27 -17.97
CA ILE A 146 -3.28 11.34 -17.58
C ILE A 146 -1.95 12.04 -17.85
N ALA A 147 -1.11 12.24 -16.82
CA ALA A 147 0.18 12.93 -16.96
C ALA A 147 1.35 12.14 -16.37
N GLU A 148 2.54 12.27 -16.98
CA GLU A 148 3.75 11.66 -16.45
C GLU A 148 4.30 12.42 -15.23
N GLN A 149 4.32 11.76 -14.06
CA GLN A 149 4.87 12.29 -12.81
C GLN A 149 6.38 12.03 -12.75
N PHE A 150 7.12 12.56 -13.74
CA PHE A 150 8.58 12.46 -13.82
C PHE A 150 9.20 13.82 -14.16
N ALA A 151 9.29 14.70 -13.16
CA ALA A 151 9.93 16.01 -13.26
C ALA A 151 9.40 16.93 -14.39
N GLN A 152 8.09 16.89 -14.67
CA GLN A 152 7.44 17.78 -15.66
C GLN A 152 6.11 18.38 -15.13
N GLU A 153 6.04 18.70 -13.84
CA GLU A 153 4.83 19.04 -13.07
C GLU A 153 4.01 20.24 -13.59
N ALA A 154 4.54 21.00 -14.56
CA ALA A 154 3.77 22.05 -15.24
C ALA A 154 2.66 21.47 -16.15
N PHE A 155 2.77 20.22 -16.61
CA PHE A 155 1.71 19.57 -17.38
C PHE A 155 0.46 19.25 -16.56
N LEU A 156 0.55 19.18 -15.22
CA LEU A 156 -0.63 19.02 -14.36
C LEU A 156 -1.62 20.19 -14.51
N MET A 157 -1.16 21.35 -15.01
CA MET A 157 -2.00 22.53 -15.30
C MET A 157 -3.07 22.25 -16.36
N PHE A 158 -2.94 21.20 -17.17
CA PHE A 158 -4.00 20.76 -18.07
C PHE A 158 -5.26 20.26 -17.34
N GLY A 159 -5.13 19.67 -16.16
CA GLY A 159 -6.30 19.29 -15.33
C GLY A 159 -7.10 20.53 -14.90
N HIS A 160 -6.41 21.62 -14.54
CA HIS A 160 -7.05 22.90 -14.26
C HIS A 160 -7.64 23.56 -15.52
N LYS A 161 -6.93 23.54 -16.66
CA LYS A 161 -7.40 24.12 -17.94
C LYS A 161 -8.73 23.51 -18.42
N PHE A 162 -8.95 22.22 -18.16
CA PHE A 162 -10.11 21.48 -18.65
C PHE A 162 -11.14 21.11 -17.56
N ASP A 163 -10.92 21.54 -16.31
CA ASP A 163 -11.70 21.16 -15.11
C ASP A 163 -11.87 19.63 -14.96
N ALA A 164 -10.78 18.91 -15.23
CA ALA A 164 -10.75 17.46 -15.34
C ALA A 164 -9.95 16.82 -14.19
N PRO A 165 -10.38 15.65 -13.67
CA PRO A 165 -9.59 14.89 -12.71
C PRO A 165 -8.23 14.48 -13.31
N ILE A 166 -7.23 14.31 -12.45
CA ILE A 166 -5.88 13.93 -12.85
C ILE A 166 -5.55 12.53 -12.33
N VAL A 167 -5.14 11.63 -13.21
CA VAL A 167 -4.34 10.44 -12.89
C VAL A 167 -2.89 10.74 -13.30
N THR A 168 -1.92 10.20 -12.56
CA THR A 168 -0.53 10.25 -13.02
C THR A 168 0.12 8.88 -13.12
N ILE A 169 1.06 8.76 -14.04
CA ILE A 169 1.91 7.57 -14.21
C ILE A 169 3.34 7.98 -13.87
N ASN A 170 3.98 7.24 -12.95
CA ASN A 170 5.40 7.39 -12.67
C ASN A 170 6.16 6.14 -13.13
N THR A 171 7.20 6.37 -13.92
CA THR A 171 7.95 5.36 -14.67
C THR A 171 9.15 4.76 -13.91
N LEU A 172 9.50 5.26 -12.71
CA LEU A 172 10.70 4.86 -11.96
C LEU A 172 10.47 4.40 -10.49
N GLY A 173 9.26 4.50 -9.94
CA GLY A 173 8.95 4.16 -8.54
C GLY A 173 8.71 5.36 -7.62
N TYR A 174 8.33 5.10 -6.36
CA TYR A 174 7.96 6.13 -5.38
C TYR A 174 9.13 7.01 -4.91
N THR A 175 8.84 8.29 -4.63
CA THR A 175 9.78 9.31 -4.16
C THR A 175 9.19 10.14 -3.02
N ASP A 176 10.03 10.86 -2.27
CA ASP A 176 9.58 11.69 -1.13
C ASP A 176 8.59 12.81 -1.51
N TYR A 177 8.60 13.30 -2.75
CA TYR A 177 7.62 14.28 -3.20
C TYR A 177 6.26 13.65 -3.59
N ILE A 178 6.28 12.42 -4.12
CA ILE A 178 5.06 11.63 -4.38
C ILE A 178 4.41 11.22 -3.06
N ASP A 179 5.21 10.81 -2.07
CA ASP A 179 4.71 10.42 -0.75
C ASP A 179 3.96 11.58 -0.08
N ARG A 180 4.49 12.80 -0.20
CA ARG A 180 3.88 14.01 0.35
C ARG A 180 2.62 14.46 -0.40
N SER A 181 2.49 14.23 -1.71
CA SER A 181 1.27 14.61 -2.44
C SER A 181 0.05 13.77 -2.03
N PHE A 182 0.29 12.53 -1.58
CA PHE A 182 -0.71 11.65 -0.95
C PHE A 182 -0.79 11.77 0.58
N GLY A 183 -0.03 12.71 1.18
CA GLY A 183 -0.11 13.05 2.60
C GLY A 183 0.73 12.19 3.54
N MET A 184 1.62 11.33 3.01
CA MET A 184 2.59 10.60 3.82
C MET A 184 3.85 11.42 4.09
N ILE A 185 4.62 10.98 5.08
CA ILE A 185 6.04 11.34 5.21
C ILE A 185 6.86 10.06 5.07
N THR A 186 7.83 10.10 4.14
CA THR A 186 8.79 9.04 3.87
C THR A 186 9.54 8.64 5.14
N PRO A 187 9.50 7.37 5.58
CA PRO A 187 10.21 6.94 6.78
C PRO A 187 11.70 6.73 6.49
N LEU A 188 12.47 7.83 6.49
CA LEU A 188 13.91 7.88 6.15
C LEU A 188 14.82 7.02 7.03
N SER A 189 14.27 6.41 8.07
CA SER A 189 14.91 5.41 8.92
C SER A 189 15.12 4.06 8.23
N PHE A 190 14.28 3.71 7.25
CA PHE A 190 14.38 2.46 6.46
C PHE A 190 13.98 2.61 4.98
N VAL A 191 13.51 3.78 4.52
CA VAL A 191 13.38 4.07 3.09
C VAL A 191 14.60 4.87 2.63
N PRO A 192 15.54 4.28 1.89
CA PRO A 192 16.69 4.98 1.35
C PRO A 192 16.28 5.91 0.20
N HIS A 193 16.95 7.05 0.10
CA HIS A 193 16.76 8.02 -0.96
C HIS A 193 17.18 7.43 -2.31
N PHE A 194 16.30 7.55 -3.32
CA PHE A 194 16.40 6.96 -4.67
C PHE A 194 17.80 6.94 -5.32
N PHE A 195 18.59 8.01 -5.17
CA PHE A 195 19.94 8.09 -5.75
C PHE A 195 21.08 7.47 -4.91
N THR A 196 20.78 6.85 -3.77
CA THR A 196 21.77 6.15 -2.92
C THR A 196 21.83 4.65 -3.21
N GLU A 197 22.93 4.01 -2.83
CA GLU A 197 23.13 2.56 -2.90
C GLU A 197 22.80 1.86 -1.57
N PHE A 198 22.09 2.55 -0.68
CA PHE A 198 21.70 2.03 0.63
C PHE A 198 20.54 1.02 0.53
N THR A 199 20.48 0.11 1.49
CA THR A 199 19.34 -0.79 1.69
C THR A 199 18.28 -0.17 2.59
N ASP A 200 17.17 -0.87 2.78
CA ASP A 200 16.19 -0.68 3.86
C ASP A 200 16.72 -1.09 5.25
N GLU A 201 17.75 -1.93 5.27
CA GLU A 201 18.67 -2.10 6.39
C GLU A 201 19.77 -1.02 6.29
N MET A 202 19.67 0.06 7.07
CA MET A 202 20.66 1.14 7.15
C MET A 202 21.29 1.27 8.54
N ASN A 203 22.62 1.36 8.59
CA ASN A 203 23.35 1.71 9.81
C ASN A 203 23.19 3.21 10.16
N PHE A 204 23.67 3.62 11.34
CA PHE A 204 23.49 5.00 11.82
C PHE A 204 24.08 6.07 10.88
N TYR A 205 25.25 5.83 10.25
CA TYR A 205 25.85 6.78 9.31
C TYR A 205 25.06 6.87 8.00
N GLU A 206 24.51 5.75 7.52
CA GLU A 206 23.66 5.70 6.32
C GLU A 206 22.34 6.45 6.58
N ARG A 207 21.66 6.19 7.71
CA ARG A 207 20.45 6.95 8.10
C ARG A 207 20.71 8.45 8.22
N CYS A 208 21.84 8.85 8.82
CA CYS A 208 22.29 10.25 8.86
C CYS A 208 22.46 10.85 7.44
N TYR A 209 23.21 10.17 6.56
CA TYR A 209 23.42 10.67 5.19
C TYR A 209 22.12 10.73 4.38
N ASN A 210 21.24 9.74 4.56
CA ASN A 210 19.92 9.66 3.94
C ASN A 210 19.04 10.88 4.29
N VAL A 211 19.05 11.28 5.56
CA VAL A 211 18.36 12.48 6.04
C VAL A 211 18.95 13.76 5.43
N ILE A 212 20.29 13.91 5.40
CA ILE A 212 20.93 15.10 4.79
C ILE A 212 20.56 15.22 3.31
N LEU A 213 20.68 14.13 2.54
CA LEU A 213 20.42 14.12 1.11
C LEU A 213 18.94 14.41 0.80
N THR A 214 18.01 13.81 1.54
CA THR A 214 16.57 14.04 1.34
C THR A 214 16.15 15.45 1.74
N VAL A 215 16.73 16.01 2.81
CA VAL A 215 16.48 17.43 3.19
C VAL A 215 17.06 18.39 2.16
N TYR A 216 18.22 18.08 1.58
CA TYR A 216 18.78 18.85 0.46
C TYR A 216 17.86 18.79 -0.77
N ASP A 217 17.40 17.60 -1.16
CA ASP A 217 16.51 17.45 -2.32
C ASP A 217 15.19 18.19 -2.11
N TRP A 218 14.51 17.96 -0.98
CA TRP A 218 13.28 18.68 -0.63
C TRP A 218 13.47 20.20 -0.67
N ALA A 219 14.57 20.72 -0.14
CA ALA A 219 14.85 22.16 -0.16
C ALA A 219 15.13 22.67 -1.59
N TYR A 220 15.88 21.93 -2.40
CA TYR A 220 16.11 22.27 -3.81
C TYR A 220 14.78 22.27 -4.59
N ARG A 221 13.97 21.23 -4.41
CA ARG A 221 12.65 21.09 -5.03
C ARG A 221 11.75 22.26 -4.65
N LYS A 222 11.65 22.57 -3.36
CA LYS A 222 10.74 23.58 -2.80
C LYS A 222 11.14 25.02 -3.15
N PHE A 223 12.43 25.36 -3.10
CA PHE A 223 12.88 26.76 -3.21
C PHE A 223 13.49 27.14 -4.57
N ILE A 224 13.84 26.16 -5.42
CA ILE A 224 14.49 26.43 -6.72
C ILE A 224 13.66 25.86 -7.89
N TYR A 225 13.23 24.61 -7.80
CA TYR A 225 12.58 23.90 -8.91
C TYR A 225 11.10 24.25 -9.08
N LEU A 226 10.27 24.05 -8.04
CA LEU A 226 8.83 24.34 -8.08
C LEU A 226 8.54 25.81 -8.45
N PRO A 227 9.27 26.84 -7.96
CA PRO A 227 9.06 28.22 -8.42
C PRO A 227 9.25 28.42 -9.93
N GLN A 228 10.14 27.64 -10.56
CA GLN A 228 10.36 27.69 -12.02
C GLN A 228 9.27 26.95 -12.80
N HIS A 229 8.79 25.79 -12.35
CA HIS A 229 7.61 25.15 -12.97
C HIS A 229 6.35 26.02 -12.84
N ASN A 230 6.17 26.73 -11.73
CA ASN A 230 5.11 27.74 -11.59
C ASN A 230 5.31 28.96 -12.51
N ALA A 231 6.55 29.32 -12.88
CA ALA A 231 6.80 30.34 -13.88
C ALA A 231 6.45 29.86 -15.30
N ILE A 232 6.83 28.63 -15.66
CA ILE A 232 6.46 27.98 -16.94
C ILE A 232 4.93 27.86 -17.06
N ALA A 233 4.24 27.39 -16.02
CA ALA A 233 2.79 27.28 -16.03
C ALA A 233 2.10 28.65 -16.24
N ARG A 234 2.56 29.71 -15.56
CA ARG A 234 2.06 31.08 -15.80
C ARG A 234 2.34 31.61 -17.21
N GLN A 235 3.49 31.25 -17.80
CA GLN A 235 3.86 31.65 -19.16
C GLN A 235 2.93 31.05 -20.22
N TYR A 236 2.50 29.79 -20.06
CA TYR A 236 1.73 29.07 -21.08
C TYR A 236 0.22 28.95 -20.80
N PHE A 237 -0.24 29.13 -19.56
CA PHE A 237 -1.66 29.03 -19.18
C PHE A 237 -2.24 30.35 -18.65
N GLY A 238 -1.42 31.36 -18.35
CA GLY A 238 -1.90 32.68 -17.92
C GLY A 238 -2.44 33.50 -19.10
N THR A 239 -3.65 34.05 -18.99
CA THR A 239 -4.20 34.93 -20.03
C THR A 239 -3.90 36.41 -19.74
N PRO A 240 -3.68 37.26 -20.75
CA PRO A 240 -3.50 38.70 -20.54
C PRO A 240 -4.74 39.43 -20.01
N ASN A 241 -5.95 38.86 -20.22
CA ASN A 241 -7.22 39.53 -19.96
C ASN A 241 -7.85 39.16 -18.61
N ASN A 242 -7.66 37.93 -18.11
CA ASN A 242 -8.14 37.53 -16.78
C ASN A 242 -7.07 37.74 -15.70
N ALA A 243 -6.58 38.97 -15.52
CA ALA A 243 -5.59 39.31 -14.49
C ALA A 243 -6.06 39.07 -13.02
N ALA A 244 -7.33 38.68 -12.82
CA ALA A 244 -7.91 38.27 -11.54
C ALA A 244 -7.91 36.74 -11.32
N GLU A 245 -7.59 35.93 -12.33
CA GLU A 245 -7.65 34.47 -12.27
C GLU A 245 -6.35 33.89 -11.70
N VAL A 246 -6.39 33.54 -10.41
CA VAL A 246 -5.23 33.03 -9.68
C VAL A 246 -5.02 31.56 -10.01
N LEU A 247 -4.19 31.28 -11.02
CA LEU A 247 -3.74 29.93 -11.35
C LEU A 247 -3.22 29.19 -10.09
N PRO A 248 -3.61 27.93 -9.86
CA PRO A 248 -3.10 27.13 -8.75
C PRO A 248 -1.60 26.91 -8.91
N SER A 249 -0.91 26.64 -7.80
CA SER A 249 0.49 26.19 -7.89
C SER A 249 0.55 24.73 -8.36
N VAL A 250 1.61 24.35 -9.08
CA VAL A 250 1.78 22.95 -9.51
C VAL A 250 1.83 21.98 -8.31
N GLU A 251 2.35 22.42 -7.16
CA GLU A 251 2.37 21.68 -5.89
C GLU A 251 0.96 21.48 -5.28
N GLU A 252 -0.01 22.33 -5.61
CA GLU A 252 -1.42 22.12 -5.24
C GLU A 252 -2.10 21.15 -6.22
N LEU A 253 -1.71 21.18 -7.50
CA LEU A 253 -2.16 20.21 -8.49
C LEU A 253 -1.64 18.80 -8.20
N GLU A 254 -0.41 18.65 -7.68
CA GLU A 254 0.10 17.37 -7.16
C GLU A 254 -0.81 16.77 -6.09
N LYS A 255 -1.31 17.58 -5.14
CA LYS A 255 -2.27 17.15 -4.11
C LYS A 255 -3.66 16.84 -4.68
N ASN A 256 -3.96 17.33 -5.89
CA ASN A 256 -5.24 17.11 -6.57
C ASN A 256 -5.24 15.85 -7.45
N VAL A 257 -4.09 15.25 -7.78
CA VAL A 257 -3.97 13.91 -8.40
C VAL A 257 -4.81 12.88 -7.64
N SER A 258 -5.75 12.22 -8.33
CA SER A 258 -6.69 11.26 -7.73
C SER A 258 -6.04 9.92 -7.41
N VAL A 259 -5.28 9.38 -8.37
CA VAL A 259 -4.54 8.13 -8.26
C VAL A 259 -3.18 8.32 -8.94
N ILE A 260 -2.12 7.75 -8.37
CA ILE A 260 -0.84 7.58 -9.04
C ILE A 260 -0.58 6.10 -9.31
N LEU A 261 -0.31 5.77 -10.56
CA LEU A 261 0.17 4.47 -11.01
C LEU A 261 1.70 4.54 -11.03
N SER A 262 2.39 3.74 -10.21
CA SER A 262 3.85 3.74 -10.09
C SER A 262 4.47 2.44 -10.59
N ASN A 263 5.57 2.53 -11.34
CA ASN A 263 6.40 1.40 -11.75
C ASN A 263 7.18 0.82 -10.54
N ASN A 264 6.44 0.25 -9.59
CA ASN A 264 6.91 -0.31 -8.34
C ASN A 264 6.40 -1.76 -8.21
N HIS A 265 7.28 -2.68 -7.80
CA HIS A 265 6.95 -4.08 -7.49
C HIS A 265 7.65 -4.44 -6.18
N ILE A 266 7.11 -5.39 -5.43
CA ILE A 266 7.76 -5.92 -4.22
C ILE A 266 9.10 -6.64 -4.46
N ILE A 267 9.42 -6.91 -5.74
CA ILE A 267 10.67 -7.53 -6.18
C ILE A 267 11.63 -6.47 -6.75
N SER A 268 11.12 -5.42 -7.41
CA SER A 268 11.90 -4.25 -7.84
C SER A 268 12.29 -3.33 -6.68
N PHE A 269 11.40 -3.09 -5.71
CA PHE A 269 11.61 -2.21 -4.54
C PHE A 269 11.57 -3.01 -3.23
N ARG A 270 11.86 -2.38 -2.09
CA ARG A 270 11.72 -3.01 -0.75
C ARG A 270 10.32 -2.65 -0.18
N PRO A 271 9.73 -3.46 0.72
CA PRO A 271 8.43 -3.13 1.32
C PRO A 271 8.47 -1.81 2.08
N ARG A 272 7.54 -0.92 1.74
CA ARG A 272 7.44 0.44 2.28
C ARG A 272 5.97 0.88 2.38
N PRO A 273 5.62 1.82 3.28
CA PRO A 273 4.25 2.30 3.39
C PRO A 273 3.76 2.96 2.08
N LYS A 274 2.47 2.80 1.78
CA LYS A 274 1.78 3.52 0.71
C LYS A 274 0.33 3.86 1.10
N MET A 275 -0.28 4.81 0.41
CA MET A 275 -1.73 5.05 0.46
C MET A 275 -2.44 4.17 -0.57
N ILE A 276 -3.76 3.98 -0.43
CA ILE A 276 -4.55 3.14 -1.36
C ILE A 276 -4.52 3.69 -2.80
N GLY A 277 -4.60 5.01 -2.98
CA GLY A 277 -4.47 5.68 -4.30
C GLY A 277 -3.04 5.68 -4.89
N MET A 278 -2.13 4.87 -4.34
CA MET A 278 -0.77 4.66 -4.86
C MET A 278 -0.67 3.20 -5.33
N VAL A 279 -0.77 3.01 -6.64
CA VAL A 279 -0.96 1.72 -7.31
C VAL A 279 0.37 1.20 -7.84
N ASP A 280 0.58 -0.11 -7.78
CA ASP A 280 1.85 -0.76 -8.15
C ASP A 280 1.70 -1.47 -9.51
N ILE A 281 2.13 -0.82 -10.60
CA ILE A 281 1.89 -1.25 -11.99
C ILE A 281 3.16 -1.80 -12.69
N ALA A 282 4.15 -2.24 -11.92
CA ALA A 282 5.42 -2.69 -12.48
C ALA A 282 5.27 -3.93 -13.37
N GLY A 283 5.79 -3.85 -14.60
CA GLY A 283 5.74 -4.93 -15.57
C GLY A 283 4.64 -4.82 -16.63
N LEU A 284 3.79 -3.78 -16.61
CA LEU A 284 2.73 -3.59 -17.62
C LEU A 284 3.22 -3.50 -19.08
N HIS A 285 4.51 -3.19 -19.29
CA HIS A 285 5.15 -3.14 -20.60
C HIS A 285 5.61 -4.52 -21.11
N ILE A 286 5.50 -5.56 -20.27
CA ILE A 286 5.92 -6.92 -20.56
C ILE A 286 4.71 -7.68 -21.08
N ARG A 287 4.84 -8.28 -22.27
CA ARG A 287 3.74 -8.93 -22.99
C ARG A 287 4.13 -10.32 -23.48
N PRO A 288 3.16 -11.17 -23.87
CA PRO A 288 3.43 -12.41 -24.60
C PRO A 288 4.39 -12.17 -25.78
N PRO A 289 5.35 -13.08 -26.03
CA PRO A 289 6.40 -12.84 -27.00
C PRO A 289 5.92 -13.01 -28.44
N ASN A 290 6.34 -12.10 -29.31
CA ASN A 290 6.12 -12.18 -30.75
C ASN A 290 7.24 -13.00 -31.42
N ASP A 291 6.97 -13.50 -32.64
CA ASP A 291 7.98 -14.20 -33.44
C ASP A 291 9.19 -13.30 -33.74
N LEU A 292 10.39 -13.84 -33.54
CA LEU A 292 11.64 -13.11 -33.77
C LEU A 292 11.93 -12.93 -35.27
N PRO A 293 12.48 -11.78 -35.69
CA PRO A 293 13.01 -11.60 -37.06
C PRO A 293 13.92 -12.76 -37.46
N GLN A 294 13.67 -13.33 -38.65
CA GLN A 294 14.20 -14.64 -39.03
C GLN A 294 15.73 -14.72 -39.08
N ASP A 295 16.41 -13.59 -39.28
CA ASP A 295 17.86 -13.42 -39.21
C ASP A 295 18.37 -13.48 -37.76
N ILE A 296 17.71 -12.79 -36.83
CA ILE A 296 18.05 -12.82 -35.40
C ILE A 296 17.73 -14.20 -34.82
N LYS A 297 16.58 -14.78 -35.18
CA LYS A 297 16.17 -16.14 -34.78
C LYS A 297 17.24 -17.18 -35.15
N LYS A 298 17.64 -17.22 -36.43
CA LYS A 298 18.73 -18.09 -36.92
C LYS A 298 20.06 -17.86 -36.21
N PHE A 299 20.40 -16.61 -35.87
CA PHE A 299 21.63 -16.29 -35.16
C PHE A 299 21.61 -16.69 -33.67
N VAL A 300 20.44 -16.68 -33.02
CA VAL A 300 20.29 -17.16 -31.65
C VAL A 300 20.28 -18.70 -31.61
N GLU A 301 19.62 -19.33 -32.58
CA GLU A 301 19.52 -20.79 -32.73
C GLU A 301 20.83 -21.47 -33.16
N SER A 302 21.75 -20.76 -33.83
CA SER A 302 23.03 -21.33 -34.29
C SER A 302 24.14 -21.40 -33.24
N SER A 303 23.90 -20.95 -32.01
CA SER A 303 24.93 -20.86 -30.97
C SER A 303 25.11 -22.17 -30.19
N THR A 304 26.35 -22.57 -29.93
CA THR A 304 26.65 -23.89 -29.33
C THR A 304 26.45 -23.96 -27.81
N LYS A 305 26.73 -22.88 -27.06
CA LYS A 305 26.32 -22.74 -25.64
C LYS A 305 25.15 -21.75 -25.43
N GLY A 306 24.69 -21.07 -26.48
CA GLY A 306 23.61 -20.09 -26.43
C GLY A 306 24.10 -18.64 -26.54
N THR A 307 23.15 -17.71 -26.58
CA THR A 307 23.41 -16.31 -26.92
C THR A 307 23.43 -15.41 -25.69
N ILE A 308 24.35 -14.46 -25.70
CA ILE A 308 24.48 -13.36 -24.75
C ILE A 308 23.91 -12.12 -25.43
N TYR A 309 22.92 -11.48 -24.81
CA TYR A 309 22.27 -10.28 -25.33
C TYR A 309 22.86 -9.02 -24.66
N ILE A 310 23.03 -7.93 -25.41
CA ILE A 310 23.67 -6.69 -24.93
C ILE A 310 22.83 -5.46 -25.31
N ASN A 311 22.42 -4.67 -24.30
CA ASN A 311 21.73 -3.39 -24.50
C ASN A 311 22.00 -2.40 -23.34
N PHE A 312 22.51 -1.21 -23.67
CA PHE A 312 22.78 -0.13 -22.72
C PHE A 312 21.68 0.96 -22.67
N GLY A 313 20.54 0.73 -23.31
CA GLY A 313 19.35 1.59 -23.24
C GLY A 313 19.19 2.55 -24.43
N THR A 314 18.43 3.63 -24.22
CA THR A 314 18.14 4.64 -25.26
C THR A 314 19.15 5.79 -25.26
N PHE A 315 19.56 6.25 -24.08
CA PHE A 315 20.42 7.43 -23.90
C PHE A 315 21.93 7.15 -24.04
N LEU A 316 22.31 5.88 -24.23
CA LEU A 316 23.70 5.45 -24.29
C LEU A 316 23.96 4.71 -25.60
N SER A 317 24.39 5.47 -26.60
CA SER A 317 24.80 5.00 -27.92
C SER A 317 26.00 4.05 -27.78
N SER A 318 25.80 2.73 -27.97
CA SER A 318 26.89 1.74 -27.98
C SER A 318 27.95 2.07 -29.03
N SER A 319 27.54 2.67 -30.16
CA SER A 319 28.47 3.13 -31.20
C SER A 319 29.30 4.38 -30.85
N ALA A 320 29.06 5.01 -29.68
CA ALA A 320 29.87 6.11 -29.15
C ALA A 320 30.82 5.66 -28.02
N MET A 321 30.94 4.35 -27.78
CA MET A 321 31.88 3.79 -26.81
C MET A 321 33.34 4.12 -27.18
N PRO A 322 34.22 4.50 -26.22
CA PRO A 322 35.63 4.75 -26.48
C PRO A 322 36.33 3.55 -27.15
N PRO A 323 37.24 3.76 -28.12
CA PRO A 323 37.86 2.67 -28.89
C PRO A 323 38.54 1.59 -28.04
N ASP A 324 39.23 1.99 -26.97
CA ASP A 324 39.94 1.06 -26.07
C ASP A 324 38.95 0.17 -25.30
N THR A 325 37.85 0.76 -24.81
CA THR A 325 36.74 0.03 -24.16
C THR A 325 36.06 -0.92 -25.15
N LEU A 326 35.81 -0.47 -26.39
CA LEU A 326 35.21 -1.29 -27.43
C LEU A 326 36.08 -2.52 -27.76
N GLU A 327 37.40 -2.36 -27.86
CA GLU A 327 38.30 -3.49 -28.14
C GLU A 327 38.37 -4.48 -26.96
N VAL A 328 38.19 -4.04 -25.70
CA VAL A 328 38.01 -4.96 -24.55
C VAL A 328 36.78 -5.85 -24.76
N PHE A 329 35.64 -5.29 -25.18
CA PHE A 329 34.45 -6.08 -25.50
C PHE A 329 34.71 -7.06 -26.66
N LEU A 330 35.27 -6.57 -27.77
CA LEU A 330 35.56 -7.42 -28.93
C LEU A 330 36.58 -8.54 -28.60
N GLN A 331 37.56 -8.30 -27.74
CA GLN A 331 38.52 -9.32 -27.30
C GLN A 331 37.84 -10.38 -26.41
N VAL A 332 36.94 -10.00 -25.51
CA VAL A 332 36.14 -10.97 -24.73
C VAL A 332 35.25 -11.82 -25.65
N PHE A 333 34.65 -11.24 -26.70
CA PHE A 333 33.85 -11.98 -27.67
C PHE A 333 34.69 -13.01 -28.46
N ARG A 334 35.93 -12.65 -28.84
CA ARG A 334 36.90 -13.57 -29.49
C ARG A 334 37.39 -14.67 -28.55
N ASN A 335 37.47 -14.41 -27.25
CA ASN A 335 37.84 -15.38 -26.21
C ASN A 335 36.69 -16.32 -25.79
N LEU A 336 35.47 -16.08 -26.29
CA LEU A 336 34.25 -16.84 -25.98
C LEU A 336 33.52 -17.30 -27.26
N PRO A 337 34.20 -17.96 -28.23
CA PRO A 337 33.62 -18.31 -29.53
C PRO A 337 32.47 -19.31 -29.48
N GLN A 338 32.28 -20.00 -28.35
CA GLN A 338 31.16 -20.92 -28.09
C GLN A 338 29.84 -20.21 -27.70
N TYR A 339 29.87 -18.89 -27.47
CA TYR A 339 28.70 -18.06 -27.25
C TYR A 339 28.53 -17.07 -28.40
N ASN A 340 27.28 -16.85 -28.82
CA ASN A 340 26.94 -15.78 -29.77
C ASN A 340 26.62 -14.50 -29.00
N PHE A 341 26.93 -13.34 -29.56
CA PHE A 341 26.69 -12.03 -28.96
C PHE A 341 25.74 -11.21 -29.84
N LEU A 342 24.55 -10.91 -29.33
CA LEU A 342 23.55 -10.07 -29.99
C LEU A 342 23.54 -8.69 -29.33
N TRP A 343 23.94 -7.64 -30.05
CA TRP A 343 24.18 -6.31 -29.47
C TRP A 343 23.40 -5.22 -30.22
N LYS A 344 22.66 -4.38 -29.48
CA LYS A 344 22.08 -3.14 -30.00
C LYS A 344 23.20 -2.18 -30.44
N TRP A 345 23.09 -1.63 -31.65
CA TRP A 345 24.09 -0.72 -32.22
C TRP A 345 23.44 0.31 -33.15
N GLU A 346 23.64 1.58 -32.86
CA GLU A 346 22.76 2.68 -33.30
C GLU A 346 23.04 3.15 -34.74
N THR A 347 24.24 2.92 -35.27
CA THR A 347 24.70 3.43 -36.57
C THR A 347 25.00 2.31 -37.57
N ASP A 348 25.05 2.61 -38.86
CA ASP A 348 25.46 1.64 -39.90
C ASP A 348 26.99 1.43 -39.94
N LYS A 349 27.74 2.19 -39.14
CA LYS A 349 29.20 2.08 -39.01
C LYS A 349 29.54 0.95 -38.02
N ALA A 350 29.68 -0.27 -38.55
CA ALA A 350 30.13 -1.42 -37.78
C ALA A 350 31.67 -1.46 -37.62
N PRO A 351 32.21 -1.85 -36.45
CA PRO A 351 33.63 -2.15 -36.27
C PRO A 351 34.00 -3.51 -36.91
N LYS A 352 35.27 -3.94 -36.80
CA LYS A 352 35.71 -5.28 -37.26
C LYS A 352 35.20 -6.38 -36.30
N LEU A 353 34.03 -6.91 -36.62
CA LEU A 353 33.35 -7.92 -35.81
C LEU A 353 33.98 -9.32 -35.89
N PRO A 354 34.08 -10.05 -34.77
CA PRO A 354 34.19 -11.50 -34.73
C PRO A 354 32.96 -12.19 -35.34
N PRO A 355 33.08 -13.43 -35.85
CA PRO A 355 31.98 -14.14 -36.54
C PRO A 355 30.81 -14.52 -35.63
N ASN A 356 31.01 -14.54 -34.31
CA ASN A 356 30.00 -14.82 -33.29
C ASN A 356 29.29 -13.55 -32.78
N VAL A 357 29.28 -12.44 -33.52
CA VAL A 357 28.66 -11.17 -33.11
C VAL A 357 27.67 -10.66 -34.17
N LEU A 358 26.46 -10.28 -33.74
CA LEU A 358 25.43 -9.66 -34.59
C LEU A 358 25.01 -8.29 -34.04
N LEU A 359 25.15 -7.25 -34.86
CA LEU A 359 24.72 -5.89 -34.55
C LEU A 359 23.35 -5.57 -35.18
N ARG A 360 22.45 -4.91 -34.45
CA ARG A 360 21.16 -4.42 -34.96
C ARG A 360 20.76 -3.08 -34.32
N LYS A 361 20.21 -2.16 -35.11
CA LYS A 361 19.69 -0.85 -34.64
C LYS A 361 18.49 -0.98 -33.69
N TRP A 362 17.56 -1.84 -34.06
CA TRP A 362 16.40 -2.19 -33.24
C TRP A 362 16.39 -3.69 -32.97
N ILE A 363 16.07 -4.05 -31.73
CA ILE A 363 15.96 -5.43 -31.27
C ILE A 363 14.72 -5.50 -30.38
N PRO A 364 13.78 -6.43 -30.61
CA PRO A 364 12.59 -6.58 -29.77
C PRO A 364 12.99 -7.21 -28.43
N GLN A 365 13.27 -6.37 -27.43
CA GLN A 365 13.93 -6.80 -26.19
C GLN A 365 13.13 -7.85 -25.40
N ASN A 366 11.85 -7.62 -25.13
CA ASN A 366 10.95 -8.60 -24.51
C ASN A 366 10.98 -9.97 -25.22
N ASP A 367 10.86 -9.96 -26.55
CA ASP A 367 10.75 -11.18 -27.35
C ASP A 367 12.08 -11.96 -27.40
N ILE A 368 13.21 -11.24 -27.33
CA ILE A 368 14.54 -11.81 -27.20
C ILE A 368 14.76 -12.37 -25.80
N LEU A 369 14.40 -11.64 -24.75
CA LEU A 369 14.53 -12.10 -23.37
C LEU A 369 13.63 -13.30 -23.09
N ALA A 370 12.47 -13.43 -23.74
CA ALA A 370 11.64 -14.63 -23.67
C ALA A 370 12.32 -15.89 -24.26
N HIS A 371 13.25 -15.73 -25.21
CA HIS A 371 13.77 -16.86 -25.99
C HIS A 371 14.68 -17.80 -25.14
N PRO A 372 14.49 -19.13 -25.19
CA PRO A 372 15.27 -20.08 -24.38
C PRO A 372 16.76 -20.13 -24.77
N GLY A 373 17.11 -19.67 -25.97
CA GLY A 373 18.49 -19.53 -26.45
C GLY A 373 19.29 -18.41 -25.77
N ILE A 374 18.65 -17.41 -25.16
CA ILE A 374 19.36 -16.35 -24.40
C ILE A 374 19.75 -16.88 -23.01
N LYS A 375 21.02 -16.74 -22.63
CA LYS A 375 21.59 -17.23 -21.37
C LYS A 375 22.07 -16.13 -20.42
N LEU A 376 22.40 -14.95 -20.93
CA LEU A 376 22.86 -13.80 -20.14
C LEU A 376 22.41 -12.51 -20.82
N PHE A 377 21.95 -11.55 -20.03
CA PHE A 377 21.70 -10.17 -20.47
C PHE A 377 22.75 -9.22 -19.88
N ILE A 378 23.61 -8.67 -20.75
CA ILE A 378 24.52 -7.58 -20.39
C ILE A 378 23.74 -6.27 -20.55
N THR A 379 23.54 -5.55 -19.45
CA THR A 379 22.62 -4.40 -19.40
C THR A 379 23.17 -3.26 -18.59
N HIS A 380 22.81 -2.03 -18.97
CA HIS A 380 23.00 -0.85 -18.13
C HIS A 380 22.27 -0.92 -16.77
N GLY A 381 21.26 -1.79 -16.61
CA GLY A 381 20.53 -1.95 -15.36
C GLY A 381 19.36 -0.98 -15.15
N GLY A 382 18.94 -0.23 -16.18
CA GLY A 382 17.72 0.59 -16.11
C GLY A 382 16.47 -0.28 -15.91
N ILE A 383 15.54 0.17 -15.05
CA ILE A 383 14.53 -0.69 -14.41
C ILE A 383 13.68 -1.54 -15.37
N PHE A 384 13.21 -0.98 -16.49
CA PHE A 384 12.35 -1.67 -17.47
C PHE A 384 12.97 -2.95 -18.06
N GLY A 385 14.24 -2.87 -18.47
CA GLY A 385 14.95 -4.04 -19.02
C GLY A 385 15.34 -5.05 -17.94
N ALA A 386 15.56 -4.59 -16.70
CA ALA A 386 15.76 -5.49 -15.57
C ALA A 386 14.47 -6.24 -15.21
N GLN A 387 13.30 -5.60 -15.30
CA GLN A 387 11.99 -6.22 -15.11
C GLN A 387 11.68 -7.26 -16.19
N GLU A 388 11.89 -6.94 -17.48
CA GLU A 388 11.76 -7.94 -18.57
C GLU A 388 12.67 -9.16 -18.34
N ALA A 389 13.91 -8.93 -17.91
CA ALA A 389 14.86 -10.01 -17.62
C ALA A 389 14.47 -10.84 -16.39
N ILE A 390 13.96 -10.22 -15.32
CA ILE A 390 13.41 -10.93 -14.15
C ILE A 390 12.20 -11.78 -14.58
N TYR A 391 11.24 -11.18 -15.30
CA TYR A 391 10.03 -11.87 -15.76
C TYR A 391 10.39 -13.08 -16.62
N TRP A 392 11.32 -12.95 -17.57
CA TRP A 392 11.78 -14.05 -18.43
C TRP A 392 12.93 -14.90 -17.83
N ALA A 393 13.17 -14.80 -16.52
CA ALA A 393 14.15 -15.59 -15.76
C ALA A 393 15.57 -15.57 -16.36
N LYS A 394 16.09 -14.40 -16.74
CA LYS A 394 17.42 -14.23 -17.33
C LYS A 394 18.41 -13.63 -16.33
N PRO A 395 19.54 -14.33 -16.04
CA PRO A 395 20.66 -13.74 -15.33
C PRO A 395 21.24 -12.51 -16.04
N MET A 396 21.82 -11.59 -15.27
CA MET A 396 22.27 -10.29 -15.76
C MET A 396 23.73 -9.96 -15.40
N LEU A 397 24.42 -9.25 -16.30
CA LEU A 397 25.69 -8.58 -16.02
C LEU A 397 25.45 -7.07 -16.15
N PHE A 398 25.47 -6.39 -15.01
CA PHE A 398 25.16 -4.97 -14.89
C PHE A 398 26.37 -4.10 -15.20
N VAL A 399 26.14 -3.05 -15.98
CA VAL A 399 27.12 -2.06 -16.40
C VAL A 399 26.53 -0.66 -16.18
N PRO A 400 26.35 -0.21 -14.92
CA PRO A 400 25.64 1.03 -14.62
C PRO A 400 26.45 2.28 -15.00
N PHE A 401 25.76 3.32 -15.47
CA PHE A 401 26.34 4.58 -15.93
C PHE A 401 25.81 5.80 -15.17
N TYR A 402 24.50 5.90 -14.93
CA TYR A 402 23.87 7.02 -14.23
C TYR A 402 22.54 6.62 -13.56
N GLY A 403 21.79 7.59 -13.03
CA GLY A 403 20.39 7.37 -12.62
C GLY A 403 20.17 6.33 -11.52
N ASP A 404 19.09 5.56 -11.70
CA ASP A 404 18.60 4.41 -10.92
C ASP A 404 19.50 3.17 -11.03
N GLN A 405 20.16 3.01 -12.18
CA GLN A 405 20.90 1.81 -12.61
C GLN A 405 21.83 1.21 -11.54
N HIS A 406 22.49 2.05 -10.76
CA HIS A 406 23.41 1.62 -9.70
C HIS A 406 22.68 0.89 -8.55
N GLY A 407 21.54 1.43 -8.09
CA GLY A 407 20.72 0.82 -7.05
C GLY A 407 20.07 -0.48 -7.52
N ASN A 408 19.57 -0.49 -8.76
CA ASN A 408 19.03 -1.69 -9.39
C ASN A 408 20.09 -2.80 -9.48
N ALA A 409 21.27 -2.49 -10.03
CA ALA A 409 22.39 -3.43 -10.17
C ALA A 409 22.81 -4.03 -8.82
N LEU A 410 23.02 -3.19 -7.80
CA LEU A 410 23.39 -3.64 -6.46
C LEU A 410 22.30 -4.51 -5.82
N LYS A 411 21.02 -4.14 -5.96
CA LYS A 411 19.91 -4.93 -5.41
C LYS A 411 19.82 -6.31 -6.07
N LEU A 412 19.90 -6.37 -7.39
CA LEU A 412 19.75 -7.63 -8.15
C LEU A 412 20.99 -8.52 -8.03
N GLN A 413 22.17 -7.93 -7.82
CA GLN A 413 23.38 -8.66 -7.38
C GLN A 413 23.19 -9.23 -5.96
N LYS A 414 22.67 -8.45 -4.99
CA LYS A 414 22.34 -8.96 -3.63
C LYS A 414 21.27 -10.06 -3.65
N ALA A 415 20.38 -10.07 -4.65
CA ALA A 415 19.38 -11.12 -4.87
C ALA A 415 19.93 -12.38 -5.57
N GLY A 416 21.20 -12.37 -6.00
CA GLY A 416 21.88 -13.51 -6.60
C GLY A 416 21.54 -13.78 -8.07
N ILE A 417 21.03 -12.78 -8.83
CA ILE A 417 20.69 -12.95 -10.26
C ILE A 417 21.67 -12.29 -11.23
N GLY A 418 22.76 -11.72 -10.73
CA GLY A 418 23.76 -11.09 -11.56
C GLY A 418 24.97 -10.54 -10.83
N LEU A 419 25.90 -9.97 -11.59
CA LEU A 419 27.08 -9.26 -11.09
C LEU A 419 27.19 -7.88 -11.74
N THR A 420 27.94 -6.96 -11.13
CA THR A 420 28.13 -5.58 -11.61
C THR A 420 29.58 -5.34 -12.01
N MET A 421 29.83 -4.61 -13.10
CA MET A 421 31.15 -4.14 -13.54
C MET A 421 31.13 -2.67 -13.95
N ALA A 422 32.22 -1.94 -13.68
CA ALA A 422 32.32 -0.51 -13.97
C ALA A 422 33.02 -0.28 -15.32
N ILE A 423 32.29 0.25 -16.30
CA ILE A 423 32.79 0.34 -17.69
C ILE A 423 34.05 1.21 -17.85
N ALA A 424 34.22 2.24 -17.03
CA ALA A 424 35.29 3.22 -17.20
C ALA A 424 36.71 2.62 -17.11
N ASN A 425 36.89 1.56 -16.33
CA ASN A 425 38.17 0.87 -16.12
C ASN A 425 38.09 -0.64 -16.44
N VAL A 426 37.08 -1.09 -17.21
CA VAL A 426 36.81 -2.52 -17.42
C VAL A 426 37.97 -3.23 -18.11
N THR A 427 38.34 -4.41 -17.62
CA THR A 427 39.39 -5.24 -18.22
C THR A 427 38.83 -6.51 -18.84
N VAL A 428 39.54 -7.05 -19.84
CA VAL A 428 39.21 -8.34 -20.49
C VAL A 428 39.07 -9.46 -19.46
N GLY A 429 39.97 -9.51 -18.46
CA GLY A 429 39.94 -10.51 -17.39
C GLY A 429 38.73 -10.37 -16.47
N GLU A 430 38.39 -9.14 -16.05
CA GLU A 430 37.22 -8.89 -15.20
C GLU A 430 35.92 -9.24 -15.91
N PHE A 431 35.71 -8.73 -17.13
CA PHE A 431 34.49 -8.97 -17.90
C PHE A 431 34.35 -10.46 -18.24
N GLN A 432 35.39 -11.11 -18.77
CA GLN A 432 35.36 -12.54 -19.08
C GLN A 432 35.14 -13.41 -17.83
N GLY A 433 35.72 -13.03 -16.68
CA GLY A 433 35.50 -13.71 -15.41
C GLY A 433 34.04 -13.63 -14.94
N LYS A 434 33.50 -12.41 -14.81
CA LYS A 434 32.12 -12.18 -14.37
C LYS A 434 31.09 -12.80 -15.31
N ALA A 435 31.32 -12.73 -16.63
CA ALA A 435 30.45 -13.38 -17.61
C ALA A 435 30.45 -14.92 -17.45
N ARG A 436 31.60 -15.56 -17.20
CA ARG A 436 31.67 -17.01 -16.95
C ARG A 436 31.02 -17.39 -15.62
N GLU A 437 31.26 -16.64 -14.55
CA GLU A 437 30.64 -16.91 -13.24
C GLU A 437 29.11 -17.03 -13.37
N ILE A 438 28.47 -16.07 -14.06
CA ILE A 438 27.00 -16.06 -14.25
C ILE A 438 26.52 -17.18 -15.19
N LEU A 439 27.33 -17.56 -16.19
CA LEU A 439 26.98 -18.58 -17.19
C LEU A 439 27.28 -20.02 -16.77
N GLU A 440 28.15 -20.22 -15.77
CA GLU A 440 28.68 -21.53 -15.37
C GLU A 440 28.28 -21.92 -13.92
N ASN A 441 27.90 -20.96 -13.05
CA ASN A 441 27.26 -21.26 -11.75
C ASN A 441 25.71 -21.33 -11.89
N PRO A 442 25.06 -22.47 -11.58
CA PRO A 442 23.61 -22.62 -11.69
C PRO A 442 22.80 -21.73 -10.72
N ASP A 443 23.38 -21.26 -9.62
CA ASP A 443 22.66 -20.46 -8.61
C ASP A 443 22.06 -19.18 -9.20
N PHE A 444 22.72 -18.55 -10.18
CA PHE A 444 22.20 -17.37 -10.87
C PHE A 444 20.90 -17.67 -11.62
N GLN A 445 20.81 -18.83 -12.28
CA GLN A 445 19.61 -19.27 -12.99
C GLN A 445 18.51 -19.73 -12.01
N ILE A 446 18.88 -20.39 -10.90
CA ILE A 446 17.94 -20.79 -9.84
C ILE A 446 17.31 -19.54 -9.19
N ASN A 447 18.11 -18.53 -8.86
CA ASN A 447 17.61 -17.27 -8.34
C ASN A 447 16.78 -16.49 -9.37
N ALA A 448 17.17 -16.49 -10.66
CA ALA A 448 16.40 -15.85 -11.71
C ALA A 448 15.02 -16.52 -11.90
N ASN A 449 14.95 -17.85 -11.84
CA ASN A 449 13.70 -18.60 -11.85
C ASN A 449 12.82 -18.25 -10.63
N ARG A 450 13.41 -18.19 -9.43
CA ARG A 450 12.71 -17.80 -8.19
C ARG A 450 12.15 -16.38 -8.24
N MET A 451 12.93 -15.43 -8.77
CA MET A 451 12.47 -14.05 -8.92
C MET A 451 11.44 -13.88 -10.04
N SER A 452 11.53 -14.66 -11.13
CA SER A 452 10.48 -14.73 -12.17
C SER A 452 9.15 -15.19 -11.59
N ALA A 453 9.14 -16.25 -10.78
CA ALA A 453 7.93 -16.73 -10.11
C ALA A 453 7.34 -15.66 -9.17
N LEU A 454 8.17 -15.05 -8.32
CA LEU A 454 7.74 -13.99 -7.40
C LEU A 454 7.35 -12.66 -8.07
N PHE A 455 7.74 -12.43 -9.33
CA PHE A 455 7.33 -11.26 -10.12
C PHE A 455 6.02 -11.54 -10.91
N ARG A 456 5.61 -12.80 -11.02
CA ARG A 456 4.42 -13.25 -11.76
C ARG A 456 3.25 -13.66 -10.85
N ASP A 457 3.51 -13.98 -9.59
CA ASP A 457 2.49 -14.32 -8.58
C ASP A 457 1.87 -13.03 -8.00
N ASN A 458 1.08 -12.35 -8.82
CA ASN A 458 0.22 -11.22 -8.46
C ASN A 458 -1.26 -11.62 -8.61
N PRO A 459 -2.20 -10.98 -7.90
CA PRO A 459 -3.64 -11.29 -8.02
C PRO A 459 -4.25 -10.82 -9.35
N THR A 460 -3.61 -9.85 -10.02
CA THR A 460 -4.09 -9.10 -11.19
C THR A 460 -2.96 -8.88 -12.20
N ASP A 461 -3.31 -8.63 -13.46
CA ASP A 461 -2.34 -8.15 -14.45
C ASP A 461 -2.08 -6.64 -14.24
N PRO A 462 -0.81 -6.17 -14.27
CA PRO A 462 -0.48 -4.76 -14.04
C PRO A 462 -1.09 -3.76 -15.05
N LEU A 463 -1.45 -4.19 -16.27
CA LEU A 463 -2.15 -3.34 -17.25
C LEU A 463 -3.65 -3.28 -16.95
N GLU A 464 -4.27 -4.39 -16.57
CA GLU A 464 -5.66 -4.43 -16.11
C GLU A 464 -5.86 -3.57 -14.85
N GLU A 465 -4.97 -3.67 -13.86
CA GLU A 465 -5.02 -2.83 -12.66
C GLU A 465 -4.79 -1.35 -12.98
N ALA A 466 -3.84 -1.02 -13.87
CA ALA A 466 -3.62 0.35 -14.33
C ALA A 466 -4.87 0.95 -14.97
N VAL A 467 -5.57 0.18 -15.82
CA VAL A 467 -6.75 0.65 -16.56
C VAL A 467 -8.00 0.68 -15.67
N PHE A 468 -8.21 -0.31 -14.79
CA PHE A 468 -9.28 -0.26 -13.78
C PHE A 468 -9.22 1.04 -12.96
N TRP A 469 -8.05 1.42 -12.45
CA TRP A 469 -7.91 2.64 -11.65
C TRP A 469 -8.08 3.94 -12.48
N ILE A 470 -7.84 3.89 -13.80
CA ILE A 470 -8.16 4.98 -14.73
C ILE A 470 -9.68 5.09 -14.93
N GLU A 471 -10.34 3.97 -15.23
CA GLU A 471 -11.81 3.88 -15.41
C GLU A 471 -12.55 4.26 -14.12
N TYR A 472 -12.05 3.86 -12.95
CA TYR A 472 -12.57 4.25 -11.63
C TYR A 472 -12.56 5.78 -11.42
N VAL A 473 -11.47 6.45 -11.80
CA VAL A 473 -11.36 7.92 -11.67
C VAL A 473 -12.30 8.63 -12.65
N VAL A 474 -12.52 8.09 -13.84
CA VAL A 474 -13.53 8.58 -14.80
C VAL A 474 -14.94 8.41 -14.23
N GLN A 475 -15.30 7.19 -13.82
CA GLN A 475 -16.64 6.80 -13.36
C GLN A 475 -17.10 7.57 -12.13
N HIS A 476 -16.20 7.83 -11.17
CA HIS A 476 -16.52 8.56 -9.94
C HIS A 476 -16.27 10.06 -10.00
N HIS A 477 -15.80 10.57 -11.15
CA HIS A 477 -15.36 11.95 -11.37
C HIS A 477 -14.28 12.41 -10.36
N GLY A 478 -13.26 11.57 -10.17
CA GLY A 478 -12.19 11.77 -9.18
C GLY A 478 -12.26 10.79 -8.00
N ALA A 479 -11.10 10.45 -7.43
CA ALA A 479 -10.98 9.54 -6.29
C ALA A 479 -10.69 10.28 -4.96
N GLY A 480 -11.39 11.39 -4.72
CA GLY A 480 -11.15 12.26 -3.55
C GLY A 480 -11.25 11.56 -2.20
N HIS A 481 -12.04 10.49 -2.11
CA HIS A 481 -12.23 9.66 -0.90
C HIS A 481 -11.02 8.76 -0.56
N LEU A 482 -10.03 8.61 -1.46
CA LEU A 482 -8.79 7.86 -1.19
C LEU A 482 -7.70 8.71 -0.51
N LYS A 483 -7.91 10.02 -0.35
CA LYS A 483 -6.89 10.96 0.12
C LYS A 483 -6.93 11.11 1.64
N SER A 484 -5.75 11.04 2.28
CA SER A 484 -5.64 11.32 3.71
C SER A 484 -5.84 12.81 4.01
N ALA A 485 -6.51 13.14 5.12
CA ALA A 485 -6.49 14.47 5.72
C ALA A 485 -5.05 15.03 5.91
N ALA A 486 -4.04 14.16 6.02
CA ALA A 486 -2.63 14.52 6.13
C ALA A 486 -2.06 15.29 4.92
N VAL A 487 -2.69 15.22 3.74
CA VAL A 487 -2.33 16.01 2.53
C VAL A 487 -2.30 17.53 2.81
N ARG A 488 -3.07 17.99 3.81
CA ARG A 488 -3.15 19.40 4.22
C ARG A 488 -2.44 19.70 5.55
N MET A 489 -1.78 18.72 6.17
CA MET A 489 -1.13 18.90 7.48
C MET A 489 0.34 19.35 7.35
N PRO A 490 0.81 20.29 8.18
CA PRO A 490 2.24 20.58 8.29
C PRO A 490 3.02 19.38 8.82
N TRP A 491 4.21 19.14 8.27
CA TRP A 491 5.05 17.96 8.58
C TRP A 491 5.34 17.76 10.07
N TYR A 492 5.47 18.84 10.83
CA TYR A 492 5.72 18.79 12.27
C TYR A 492 4.48 18.35 13.07
N GLN A 493 3.27 18.51 12.54
CA GLN A 493 2.03 18.01 13.14
C GLN A 493 1.81 16.52 12.80
N TYR A 494 2.15 16.10 11.58
CA TYR A 494 2.15 14.68 11.18
C TYR A 494 3.02 13.85 12.14
N LEU A 495 4.24 14.33 12.41
CA LEU A 495 5.21 13.70 13.32
C LEU A 495 4.97 14.01 14.82
N LEU A 496 3.88 14.71 15.17
CA LEU A 496 3.53 15.11 16.54
C LEU A 496 4.66 15.85 17.29
N LEU A 497 5.49 16.62 16.58
CA LEU A 497 6.62 17.36 17.17
C LEU A 497 6.16 18.55 18.01
N ASP A 498 4.98 19.10 17.69
CA ASP A 498 4.26 20.08 18.51
C ASP A 498 3.91 19.49 19.90
N MET A 499 3.38 18.27 19.92
CA MET A 499 3.12 17.53 21.16
C MET A 499 4.41 17.06 21.85
N ALA A 500 5.40 16.58 21.09
CA ALA A 500 6.68 16.13 21.63
C ALA A 500 7.42 17.27 22.32
N ALA A 501 7.37 18.50 21.79
CA ALA A 501 7.95 19.68 22.45
C ALA A 501 7.28 19.97 23.80
N ALA A 502 5.95 19.85 23.90
CA ALA A 502 5.23 20.01 25.17
C ALA A 502 5.58 18.90 26.18
N ILE A 503 5.66 17.64 25.73
CA ILE A 503 6.02 16.50 26.58
C ILE A 503 7.49 16.56 27.01
N VAL A 504 8.41 16.96 26.13
CA VAL A 504 9.83 17.18 26.46
C VAL A 504 9.99 18.33 27.44
N GLY A 505 9.18 19.39 27.35
CA GLY A 505 9.09 20.44 28.36
C GLY A 505 8.70 19.92 29.76
N LEU A 506 7.91 18.84 29.83
CA LEU A 506 7.59 18.13 31.08
C LEU A 506 8.72 17.19 31.53
N LEU A 507 9.35 16.48 30.59
CA LEU A 507 10.35 15.43 30.86
C LEU A 507 11.76 15.96 31.13
N PHE A 508 12.05 17.24 30.87
CA PHE A 508 13.33 17.89 31.18
C PHE A 508 13.70 17.94 32.68
N VAL A 509 12.86 17.38 33.55
CA VAL A 509 13.03 17.29 35.01
C VAL A 509 13.73 15.99 35.45
N ILE A 510 13.83 14.95 34.61
CA ILE A 510 14.41 13.64 34.98
C ILE A 510 15.46 13.18 33.96
N HIS A 511 16.64 12.75 34.44
CA HIS A 511 17.81 12.44 33.60
C HIS A 511 17.94 10.96 33.17
N PHE A 512 18.71 10.77 32.08
CA PHE A 512 19.23 9.50 31.52
C PHE A 512 20.37 8.89 32.41
N THR A 513 20.92 7.69 32.24
CA THR A 513 21.48 7.01 31.02
C THR A 513 21.53 5.44 31.10
N PRO A 514 21.87 4.72 29.99
CA PRO A 514 21.65 3.26 29.80
C PRO A 514 22.91 2.42 29.44
N VAL A 515 22.75 1.14 29.01
CA VAL A 515 23.56 0.28 28.07
C VAL A 515 23.01 -1.19 28.13
N GLN A 516 22.60 -1.91 27.06
CA GLN A 516 23.29 -2.57 25.90
C GLN A 516 24.10 -3.86 26.28
N CYS A 517 24.22 -4.96 25.49
CA CYS A 517 24.00 -5.26 24.05
C CYS A 517 23.91 -6.80 23.69
N LEU A 518 23.21 -7.16 22.58
CA LEU A 518 23.53 -8.05 21.38
C LEU A 518 24.40 -9.36 21.49
N LEU A 519 24.40 -10.41 20.61
CA LEU A 519 23.77 -10.81 19.30
C LEU A 519 23.95 -12.34 18.94
N LEU A 520 23.07 -12.95 18.10
CA LEU A 520 23.24 -14.13 17.16
C LEU A 520 23.56 -15.57 17.73
N ALA A 521 23.50 -16.72 17.03
CA ALA A 521 23.48 -17.17 15.58
C ALA A 521 23.00 -18.67 15.46
N LEU A 522 22.83 -19.44 14.35
CA LEU A 522 22.60 -19.31 12.87
C LEU A 522 22.41 -20.72 12.16
N LEU A 523 21.66 -20.82 11.03
CA LEU A 523 21.71 -21.84 9.90
C LEU A 523 21.25 -23.33 10.15
N ALA A 524 20.78 -24.17 9.17
CA ALA A 524 20.37 -24.01 7.75
C ALA A 524 19.62 -25.23 7.07
N PHE A 525 18.80 -24.93 6.03
CA PHE A 525 18.45 -25.68 4.77
C PHE A 525 17.67 -27.04 4.69
N GLY A 526 16.76 -27.15 3.68
CA GLY A 526 16.18 -28.41 3.16
C GLY A 526 14.95 -28.25 2.20
N CYS A 527 14.96 -28.88 1.02
CA CYS A 527 13.88 -28.87 -0.03
C CYS A 527 13.22 -30.27 -0.19
N ILE A 528 12.13 -30.57 -0.93
CA ILE A 528 11.28 -29.84 -1.90
C ILE A 528 9.81 -30.40 -1.91
N LEU A 529 8.94 -29.92 -2.82
CA LEU A 529 7.48 -30.14 -2.91
C LEU A 529 6.96 -31.54 -3.29
N GLY A 530 5.72 -31.82 -2.87
CA GLY A 530 4.73 -32.68 -3.53
C GLY A 530 3.32 -32.14 -3.22
N ALA A 531 2.36 -32.18 -4.17
CA ALA A 531 1.10 -31.45 -4.06
C ALA A 531 -0.13 -32.35 -3.79
N SER A 532 -0.79 -32.11 -2.65
CA SER A 532 -2.14 -32.54 -2.30
C SER A 532 -2.83 -31.42 -1.50
N GLY A 533 -4.15 -31.45 -1.35
CA GLY A 533 -4.91 -30.39 -0.66
C GLY A 533 -4.39 -30.11 0.76
N SER A 534 -3.90 -28.88 0.98
CA SER A 534 -3.12 -28.49 2.16
C SER A 534 -3.89 -28.67 3.48
N LYS A 535 -3.16 -28.98 4.54
CA LYS A 535 -3.68 -29.06 5.91
C LYS A 535 -3.57 -27.69 6.58
N ILE A 536 -4.70 -27.14 7.06
CA ILE A 536 -4.78 -25.81 7.65
C ILE A 536 -5.41 -25.92 9.04
N LEU A 537 -4.75 -25.34 10.05
CA LEU A 537 -5.28 -25.20 11.40
C LEU A 537 -5.92 -23.82 11.56
N VAL A 538 -7.20 -23.79 11.93
CA VAL A 538 -8.00 -22.57 12.10
C VAL A 538 -8.32 -22.36 13.58
N LEU A 539 -8.01 -21.17 14.11
CA LEU A 539 -8.10 -20.86 15.53
C LEU A 539 -9.11 -19.74 15.76
N VAL A 540 -10.28 -20.07 16.31
CA VAL A 540 -11.34 -19.11 16.71
C VAL A 540 -11.77 -19.35 18.17
N PRO A 541 -10.92 -19.04 19.16
CA PRO A 541 -11.21 -19.32 20.57
C PRO A 541 -12.21 -18.34 21.22
N PHE A 542 -12.62 -17.25 20.55
CA PHE A 542 -13.54 -16.27 21.12
C PHE A 542 -15.01 -16.73 21.01
N PRO A 543 -15.80 -16.76 22.10
CA PRO A 543 -17.10 -17.45 22.17
C PRO A 543 -18.28 -16.61 21.62
N ALA A 544 -18.03 -15.60 20.80
CA ALA A 544 -19.09 -14.73 20.26
C ALA A 544 -19.54 -15.20 18.86
N PRO A 545 -20.85 -15.46 18.62
CA PRO A 545 -21.31 -16.05 17.35
C PRO A 545 -20.94 -15.27 16.08
N SER A 546 -20.83 -13.94 16.17
CA SER A 546 -20.39 -13.11 15.03
C SER A 546 -18.94 -13.33 14.64
N HIS A 547 -18.07 -13.76 15.58
CA HIS A 547 -16.67 -14.02 15.27
C HIS A 547 -16.57 -15.31 14.47
N TRP A 548 -17.17 -16.40 14.96
CA TRP A 548 -17.23 -17.65 14.18
C TRP A 548 -17.92 -17.50 12.82
N LEU A 549 -19.06 -16.81 12.74
CA LEU A 549 -19.74 -16.59 11.45
C LEU A 549 -18.84 -15.92 10.40
N TRP A 550 -17.91 -15.06 10.80
CA TRP A 550 -16.94 -14.46 9.88
C TRP A 550 -15.94 -15.49 9.35
N LEU A 551 -15.29 -16.22 10.25
CA LEU A 551 -14.26 -17.20 9.86
C LEU A 551 -14.86 -18.42 9.13
N ASP A 552 -16.09 -18.83 9.46
CA ASP A 552 -16.82 -19.91 8.78
C ASP A 552 -16.91 -19.66 7.26
N HIS A 553 -17.13 -18.42 6.81
CA HIS A 553 -17.15 -18.11 5.38
C HIS A 553 -15.82 -18.43 4.66
N PHE A 554 -14.68 -18.21 5.31
CA PHE A 554 -13.36 -18.58 4.76
C PHE A 554 -13.09 -20.09 4.89
N VAL A 555 -13.55 -20.72 5.99
CA VAL A 555 -13.48 -22.18 6.18
C VAL A 555 -14.26 -22.92 5.08
N GLN A 556 -15.51 -22.53 4.81
CA GLN A 556 -16.31 -23.16 3.76
C GLN A 556 -15.71 -22.96 2.36
N GLU A 557 -15.06 -21.82 2.11
CA GLU A 557 -14.35 -21.56 0.85
C GLU A 557 -13.11 -22.47 0.70
N LEU A 558 -12.27 -22.56 1.74
CA LEU A 558 -11.09 -23.44 1.75
C LEU A 558 -11.48 -24.93 1.61
N LEU A 559 -12.58 -25.36 2.22
CA LEU A 559 -13.11 -26.72 2.06
C LEU A 559 -13.57 -26.97 0.61
N GLN A 560 -14.22 -26.00 -0.04
CA GLN A 560 -14.60 -26.09 -1.46
C GLN A 560 -13.38 -26.12 -2.39
N ARG A 561 -12.29 -25.43 -2.03
CA ARG A 561 -10.98 -25.49 -2.71
C ARG A 561 -10.19 -26.78 -2.43
N GLY A 562 -10.75 -27.70 -1.63
CA GLY A 562 -10.20 -29.03 -1.39
C GLY A 562 -9.14 -29.11 -0.28
N HIS A 563 -9.00 -28.07 0.54
CA HIS A 563 -8.13 -28.11 1.72
C HIS A 563 -8.69 -29.02 2.82
N GLN A 564 -7.81 -29.42 3.74
CA GLN A 564 -8.14 -30.15 4.96
C GLN A 564 -8.07 -29.19 6.14
N ILE A 565 -9.19 -28.98 6.84
CA ILE A 565 -9.31 -28.00 7.91
C ILE A 565 -9.46 -28.70 9.27
N THR A 566 -8.61 -28.33 10.22
CA THR A 566 -8.85 -28.58 11.65
C THR A 566 -9.17 -27.25 12.32
N ALA A 567 -10.29 -27.14 13.03
CA ALA A 567 -10.74 -25.89 13.64
C ALA A 567 -10.88 -26.01 15.17
N ILE A 568 -10.21 -25.13 15.92
CA ILE A 568 -10.46 -24.94 17.36
C ILE A 568 -11.50 -23.83 17.52
N THR A 569 -12.70 -24.17 18.01
CA THR A 569 -13.87 -23.29 17.98
C THR A 569 -14.83 -23.55 19.14
N ASN A 570 -15.67 -22.57 19.45
CA ASN A 570 -16.77 -22.68 20.43
C ASN A 570 -18.09 -23.17 19.77
N PHE A 571 -18.09 -23.44 18.46
CA PHE A 571 -19.30 -23.63 17.66
C PHE A 571 -19.21 -24.89 16.78
N PRO A 572 -20.04 -25.92 17.03
CA PRO A 572 -20.04 -27.14 16.21
C PRO A 572 -20.60 -26.89 14.81
N ALA A 573 -20.07 -27.62 13.83
CA ALA A 573 -20.50 -27.56 12.44
C ALA A 573 -21.96 -28.03 12.28
N LYS A 574 -22.74 -27.26 11.53
CA LYS A 574 -24.16 -27.57 11.23
C LYS A 574 -24.32 -28.78 10.29
N THR A 575 -23.26 -29.12 9.55
CA THR A 575 -23.23 -30.17 8.52
C THR A 575 -21.86 -30.83 8.54
N PRO A 576 -21.76 -32.18 8.69
CA PRO A 576 -20.48 -32.88 8.60
C PRO A 576 -19.84 -32.73 7.22
N HIS A 577 -18.51 -32.61 7.17
CA HIS A 577 -17.73 -32.56 5.93
C HIS A 577 -16.46 -33.41 6.07
N PRO A 578 -16.09 -34.26 5.10
CA PRO A 578 -15.01 -35.25 5.27
C PRO A 578 -13.63 -34.63 5.49
N ASN A 579 -13.40 -33.41 4.98
CA ASN A 579 -12.14 -32.68 5.16
C ASN A 579 -12.16 -31.69 6.34
N TYR A 580 -13.15 -31.77 7.24
CA TYR A 580 -13.29 -30.85 8.37
C TYR A 580 -13.29 -31.59 9.72
N THR A 581 -12.39 -31.19 10.62
CA THR A 581 -12.27 -31.69 11.99
C THR A 581 -12.46 -30.54 12.97
N GLU A 582 -13.25 -30.72 14.03
CA GLU A 582 -13.47 -29.70 15.07
C GLU A 582 -12.97 -30.12 16.45
N ILE A 583 -12.26 -29.21 17.11
CA ILE A 583 -11.83 -29.29 18.51
C ILE A 583 -12.68 -28.28 19.29
N LEU A 584 -13.73 -28.77 19.96
CA LEU A 584 -14.75 -27.93 20.58
C LEU A 584 -14.33 -27.42 21.96
N ILE A 585 -14.41 -26.10 22.16
CA ILE A 585 -14.32 -25.44 23.47
C ILE A 585 -15.71 -25.49 24.10
N ASP A 586 -16.06 -26.64 24.69
CA ASP A 586 -17.32 -26.87 25.40
C ASP A 586 -17.05 -27.12 26.91
N PRO A 587 -17.76 -26.46 27.84
CA PRO A 587 -18.68 -25.35 27.61
C PRO A 587 -17.95 -24.05 27.17
N PRO A 588 -18.59 -23.20 26.35
CA PRO A 588 -18.04 -21.89 25.98
C PRO A 588 -18.01 -20.94 27.19
N TYR A 589 -17.13 -19.93 27.14
CA TYR A 589 -17.01 -18.94 28.21
C TYR A 589 -18.24 -18.01 28.28
N ASP A 590 -18.90 -17.96 29.44
CA ASP A 590 -20.12 -17.16 29.68
C ASP A 590 -19.82 -15.65 29.78
N ILE A 591 -19.73 -14.98 28.63
CA ILE A 591 -19.59 -13.51 28.56
C ILE A 591 -20.74 -12.80 29.31
N PRO A 592 -22.04 -13.15 29.14
CA PRO A 592 -23.15 -12.52 29.86
C PRO A 592 -23.03 -12.52 31.40
N HIS A 593 -22.46 -13.57 32.01
CA HIS A 593 -22.24 -13.63 33.47
C HIS A 593 -21.29 -12.53 33.95
N TYR A 594 -20.19 -12.30 33.23
CA TYR A 594 -19.17 -11.31 33.60
C TYR A 594 -19.44 -9.90 33.03
N PHE A 595 -20.27 -9.80 31.99
CA PHE A 595 -20.61 -8.55 31.31
C PHE A 595 -22.13 -8.48 31.03
N PRO A 596 -22.95 -8.15 32.05
CA PRO A 596 -24.41 -8.22 31.97
C PRO A 596 -25.03 -7.29 30.92
N ILE A 597 -26.02 -7.79 30.18
CA ILE A 597 -26.74 -7.01 29.16
C ILE A 597 -27.50 -5.80 29.78
N SER A 598 -27.89 -5.89 31.06
CA SER A 598 -28.41 -4.75 31.83
C SER A 598 -27.46 -3.54 31.85
N ASP A 599 -26.16 -3.80 31.87
CA ASP A 599 -25.12 -2.78 32.05
C ASP A 599 -24.78 -2.08 30.73
N ILE A 600 -25.06 -2.77 29.62
CA ILE A 600 -25.11 -2.23 28.26
C ILE A 600 -26.33 -1.31 28.11
N PHE A 601 -27.54 -1.78 28.43
CA PHE A 601 -28.76 -0.96 28.32
C PHE A 601 -28.77 0.26 29.26
N SER A 602 -28.01 0.23 30.37
CA SER A 602 -27.84 1.36 31.28
C SER A 602 -26.58 2.20 31.02
N SER A 603 -25.90 2.02 29.87
CA SER A 603 -24.73 2.80 29.44
C SER A 603 -23.55 2.86 30.44
N LYS A 604 -23.36 1.82 31.28
CA LYS A 604 -22.26 1.81 32.29
C LYS A 604 -20.86 1.76 31.66
N TYR A 605 -20.76 1.28 30.41
CA TYR A 605 -19.51 1.21 29.63
C TYR A 605 -19.22 2.49 28.82
N SER A 606 -19.83 3.64 29.17
CA SER A 606 -19.76 4.90 28.42
C SER A 606 -18.42 5.67 28.49
N SER A 607 -17.33 5.07 29.01
CA SER A 607 -16.00 5.69 28.99
C SER A 607 -15.03 4.90 28.12
N ASP A 608 -14.19 5.60 27.34
CA ASP A 608 -13.18 4.98 26.47
C ASP A 608 -12.23 4.06 27.27
N TRP A 609 -11.83 4.50 28.46
CA TRP A 609 -11.02 3.73 29.40
C TRP A 609 -11.68 2.43 29.85
N SER A 610 -12.99 2.45 30.10
CA SER A 610 -13.77 1.25 30.43
C SER A 610 -13.76 0.25 29.27
N ASN A 611 -13.98 0.74 28.04
CA ASN A 611 -14.00 -0.08 26.82
C ASN A 611 -12.62 -0.65 26.48
N LEU A 612 -11.55 0.12 26.71
CA LEU A 612 -10.18 -0.35 26.49
C LEU A 612 -9.78 -1.45 27.48
N VAL A 613 -10.07 -1.24 28.78
CA VAL A 613 -9.82 -2.24 29.83
C VAL A 613 -10.69 -3.51 29.65
N LEU A 614 -11.88 -3.37 29.07
CA LEU A 614 -12.75 -4.49 28.72
C LEU A 614 -12.08 -5.46 27.73
N TYR A 615 -11.52 -4.97 26.62
CA TYR A 615 -10.87 -5.83 25.62
C TYR A 615 -9.72 -6.65 26.21
N TRP A 616 -8.79 -6.03 26.96
CA TRP A 616 -7.67 -6.77 27.56
C TRP A 616 -8.14 -7.81 28.59
N LYS A 617 -9.19 -7.52 29.36
CA LYS A 617 -9.76 -8.48 30.33
C LYS A 617 -10.45 -9.64 29.65
N ALA A 618 -11.30 -9.36 28.65
CA ALA A 618 -12.02 -10.37 27.89
C ALA A 618 -11.05 -11.28 27.12
N GLY A 619 -10.03 -10.71 26.46
CA GLY A 619 -8.98 -11.46 25.77
C GLY A 619 -8.25 -12.43 26.70
N LEU A 620 -7.72 -11.94 27.83
CA LEU A 620 -7.02 -12.79 28.80
C LEU A 620 -7.92 -13.89 29.40
N ALA A 621 -9.15 -13.56 29.78
CA ALA A 621 -10.07 -14.52 30.40
C ALA A 621 -10.52 -15.62 29.42
N THR A 622 -10.92 -15.24 28.20
CA THR A 622 -11.31 -16.21 27.15
C THR A 622 -10.13 -17.03 26.66
N THR A 623 -8.93 -16.45 26.56
CA THR A 623 -7.71 -17.21 26.23
C THR A 623 -7.43 -18.27 27.28
N GLN A 624 -7.48 -17.91 28.58
CA GLN A 624 -7.26 -18.87 29.66
C GLN A 624 -8.31 -19.99 29.64
N HIS A 625 -9.60 -19.65 29.54
CA HIS A 625 -10.70 -20.63 29.49
C HIS A 625 -10.54 -21.61 28.30
N ALA A 626 -10.20 -21.10 27.12
CA ALA A 626 -10.02 -21.92 25.93
C ALA A 626 -8.80 -22.84 26.04
N LEU A 627 -7.69 -22.39 26.63
CA LEU A 627 -6.50 -23.23 26.86
C LEU A 627 -6.67 -24.19 28.05
N GLU A 628 -7.56 -23.91 29.01
CA GLU A 628 -7.93 -24.83 30.10
C GLU A 628 -8.93 -25.91 29.69
N ASN A 629 -9.49 -25.85 28.46
CA ASN A 629 -10.42 -26.85 27.97
C ASN A 629 -9.74 -28.20 27.69
N ALA A 630 -10.35 -29.29 28.16
CA ALA A 630 -9.80 -30.64 28.03
C ALA A 630 -9.55 -31.07 26.57
N ASN A 631 -10.42 -30.70 25.63
CA ASN A 631 -10.26 -31.05 24.21
C ASN A 631 -9.07 -30.31 23.59
N VAL A 632 -8.84 -29.06 24.01
CA VAL A 632 -7.72 -28.23 23.54
C VAL A 632 -6.40 -28.70 24.16
N GLN A 633 -6.38 -29.05 25.45
CA GLN A 633 -5.21 -29.67 26.07
C GLN A 633 -4.88 -31.03 25.44
N GLN A 634 -5.89 -31.87 25.17
CA GLN A 634 -5.69 -33.15 24.48
C GLN A 634 -5.08 -32.94 23.08
N PHE A 635 -5.56 -31.96 22.30
CA PHE A 635 -5.00 -31.63 20.99
C PHE A 635 -3.56 -31.10 21.09
N ILE A 636 -3.26 -30.26 22.09
CA ILE A 636 -1.90 -29.77 22.37
C ILE A 636 -0.93 -30.92 22.70
N GLU A 637 -1.37 -31.91 23.49
CA GLU A 637 -0.55 -33.04 23.94
C GLU A 637 -0.44 -34.21 22.95
N GLN A 638 -1.45 -34.46 22.10
CA GLN A 638 -1.60 -35.72 21.36
C GLN A 638 -1.62 -35.59 19.84
N ASP A 639 -1.76 -34.38 19.27
CA ASP A 639 -1.67 -34.18 17.82
C ASP A 639 -0.24 -33.84 17.39
N ASP A 640 0.26 -34.62 16.42
CA ASP A 640 1.54 -34.41 15.72
C ASP A 640 1.30 -34.17 14.22
N THR A 641 0.20 -33.49 13.86
CA THR A 641 -0.13 -33.24 12.45
C THR A 641 0.77 -32.15 11.86
N ASP A 642 1.53 -32.48 10.82
CA ASP A 642 2.15 -31.48 9.94
C ASP A 642 1.04 -30.61 9.30
N PHE A 643 0.97 -29.32 9.67
CA PHE A 643 0.10 -28.32 9.06
C PHE A 643 0.89 -27.41 8.10
N ASP A 644 0.34 -27.12 6.93
CA ASP A 644 0.92 -26.21 5.95
C ASP A 644 0.73 -24.72 6.32
N LEU A 645 -0.27 -24.43 7.17
CA LEU A 645 -0.66 -23.07 7.57
C LEU A 645 -1.43 -23.06 8.90
N VAL A 646 -1.19 -22.04 9.73
CA VAL A 646 -2.10 -21.63 10.80
C VAL A 646 -2.85 -20.36 10.40
N ILE A 647 -4.18 -20.38 10.50
CA ILE A 647 -5.06 -19.21 10.41
C ILE A 647 -5.56 -18.90 11.82
N SER A 648 -5.25 -17.70 12.35
CA SER A 648 -5.78 -17.26 13.65
C SER A 648 -6.72 -16.06 13.51
N GLU A 649 -7.74 -15.99 14.34
CA GLU A 649 -8.47 -14.73 14.52
C GLU A 649 -7.54 -13.64 15.10
N GLN A 650 -7.57 -12.44 14.52
CA GLN A 650 -6.81 -11.26 14.98
C GLN A 650 -7.60 -10.49 16.07
N PHE A 651 -7.93 -11.16 17.18
CA PHE A 651 -8.76 -10.59 18.25
C PHE A 651 -8.33 -10.99 19.67
N TYR A 652 -7.27 -10.37 20.19
CA TYR A 652 -6.88 -10.42 21.62
C TYR A 652 -6.76 -11.83 22.26
N GLN A 653 -6.22 -12.80 21.53
CA GLN A 653 -5.99 -14.18 22.02
C GLN A 653 -4.62 -14.74 21.61
N GLU A 654 -3.59 -13.89 21.63
CA GLU A 654 -2.31 -14.10 20.94
C GLU A 654 -1.47 -15.28 21.48
N ALA A 655 -1.78 -15.83 22.66
CA ALA A 655 -1.18 -17.09 23.12
C ALA A 655 -1.47 -18.26 22.16
N PHE A 656 -2.59 -18.23 21.42
CA PHE A 656 -2.92 -19.24 20.41
C PHE A 656 -1.95 -19.25 19.21
N LEU A 657 -1.18 -18.18 18.98
CA LEU A 657 -0.11 -18.20 17.98
C LEU A 657 0.98 -19.23 18.29
N MET A 658 1.06 -19.75 19.53
CA MET A 658 1.99 -20.82 19.91
C MET A 658 1.74 -22.14 19.15
N PHE A 659 0.53 -22.37 18.63
CA PHE A 659 0.28 -23.51 17.72
C PHE A 659 1.15 -23.45 16.44
N ALA A 660 1.45 -22.25 15.93
CA ALA A 660 2.35 -22.10 14.79
C ALA A 660 3.80 -22.45 15.12
N HIS A 661 4.21 -22.34 16.39
CA HIS A 661 5.49 -22.87 16.86
C HIS A 661 5.45 -24.40 16.97
N LYS A 662 4.43 -24.99 17.61
CA LYS A 662 4.23 -26.46 17.71
C LYS A 662 4.34 -27.14 16.34
N TYR A 663 3.63 -26.61 15.35
CA TYR A 663 3.58 -27.20 13.99
C TYR A 663 4.58 -26.60 13.00
N ARG A 664 5.46 -25.68 13.43
CA ARG A 664 6.44 -24.95 12.60
C ARG A 664 5.85 -24.29 11.32
N ALA A 665 4.55 -24.00 11.33
CA ALA A 665 3.77 -23.54 10.20
C ALA A 665 3.78 -22.00 10.07
N PRO A 666 3.65 -21.45 8.85
CA PRO A 666 3.46 -20.01 8.66
C PRO A 666 2.09 -19.56 9.23
N ILE A 667 1.97 -18.26 9.52
CA ILE A 667 0.75 -17.67 10.08
C ILE A 667 0.11 -16.68 9.11
N VAL A 668 -1.19 -16.87 8.84
CA VAL A 668 -2.12 -15.83 8.39
C VAL A 668 -3.03 -15.47 9.56
N THR A 669 -3.45 -14.21 9.67
CA THR A 669 -4.54 -13.86 10.59
C THR A 669 -5.68 -13.12 9.91
N ILE A 670 -6.88 -13.26 10.47
CA ILE A 670 -8.11 -12.69 9.91
C ILE A 670 -8.77 -11.82 10.98
N GLY A 671 -8.92 -10.53 10.68
CA GLY A 671 -9.54 -9.55 11.56
C GLY A 671 -11.06 -9.55 11.41
N THR A 672 -11.77 -9.89 12.47
CA THR A 672 -13.24 -9.78 12.56
C THR A 672 -13.69 -8.32 12.59
N LEU A 673 -12.85 -7.44 13.16
CA LEU A 673 -12.97 -5.99 13.08
C LEU A 673 -11.92 -5.42 12.11
N GLY A 674 -12.12 -4.16 11.70
CA GLY A 674 -11.10 -3.39 10.99
C GLY A 674 -9.87 -3.05 11.85
N TYR A 675 -8.90 -2.37 11.22
CA TYR A 675 -7.56 -2.03 11.74
C TYR A 675 -7.47 -1.61 13.22
N ALA A 676 -6.37 -2.02 13.87
CA ALA A 676 -5.89 -1.54 15.16
C ALA A 676 -4.37 -1.34 15.18
N ASP A 677 -3.88 -0.45 16.06
CA ASP A 677 -2.51 0.09 16.08
C ASP A 677 -1.38 -0.98 16.26
N TYR A 678 -1.72 -2.17 16.74
CA TYR A 678 -0.77 -3.29 16.87
C TYR A 678 -0.59 -4.08 15.57
N MET A 679 -1.59 -4.09 14.67
CA MET A 679 -1.54 -4.75 13.37
C MET A 679 -0.49 -4.09 12.46
N ASP A 680 -0.49 -2.75 12.41
CA ASP A 680 0.52 -1.96 11.69
C ASP A 680 1.94 -2.34 12.16
N ARG A 681 2.14 -2.34 13.49
CA ARG A 681 3.45 -2.59 14.12
C ARG A 681 3.98 -3.98 13.83
N ALA A 682 3.11 -4.99 13.83
CA ALA A 682 3.46 -6.36 13.45
C ALA A 682 3.91 -6.48 11.98
N MET A 683 3.58 -5.51 11.11
CA MET A 683 4.03 -5.43 9.71
C MET A 683 5.15 -4.39 9.46
N GLY A 684 5.61 -3.70 10.51
CA GLY A 684 6.67 -2.69 10.44
C GLY A 684 6.17 -1.28 10.09
N LEU A 685 4.87 -1.04 10.14
CA LEU A 685 4.27 0.28 10.01
C LEU A 685 4.07 0.92 11.40
N LEU A 686 4.28 2.24 11.51
CA LEU A 686 3.89 3.01 12.69
C LEU A 686 2.62 3.81 12.40
N THR A 687 1.54 3.51 13.12
CA THR A 687 0.26 4.20 13.02
C THR A 687 0.40 5.71 13.27
N PRO A 688 0.04 6.59 12.32
CA PRO A 688 0.18 8.03 12.48
C PRO A 688 -0.99 8.61 13.29
N TRP A 689 -0.87 8.58 14.62
CA TRP A 689 -1.86 9.07 15.59
C TRP A 689 -2.23 10.57 15.46
N SER A 690 -1.54 11.31 14.59
CA SER A 690 -1.88 12.67 14.18
C SER A 690 -3.15 12.76 13.32
N PHE A 691 -3.49 11.69 12.58
CA PHE A 691 -4.71 11.64 11.76
C PHE A 691 -5.40 10.26 11.73
N VAL A 692 -4.79 9.19 12.26
CA VAL A 692 -5.50 7.92 12.46
C VAL A 692 -6.06 7.89 13.88
N PRO A 693 -7.41 7.93 14.06
CA PRO A 693 -8.02 7.81 15.38
C PRO A 693 -7.94 6.38 15.91
N HIS A 694 -7.69 6.24 17.21
CA HIS A 694 -7.64 4.96 17.92
C HIS A 694 -8.98 4.22 17.79
N PRO A 695 -9.02 2.88 17.59
CA PRO A 695 -10.25 2.20 17.18
C PRO A 695 -11.47 2.37 18.08
N ILE A 696 -11.29 2.63 19.38
CA ILE A 696 -12.38 2.83 20.35
C ILE A 696 -13.01 4.22 20.30
N LEU A 697 -12.35 5.22 19.69
CA LEU A 697 -12.78 6.60 19.74
C LEU A 697 -13.77 6.93 18.61
N LEU A 698 -14.73 7.80 18.91
CA LEU A 698 -15.75 8.28 17.98
C LEU A 698 -15.25 9.46 17.10
N TYR A 699 -13.95 9.46 16.80
CA TYR A 699 -13.27 10.45 15.99
C TYR A 699 -13.14 9.96 14.52
N VAL A 700 -12.82 10.89 13.62
CA VAL A 700 -12.41 10.62 12.24
C VAL A 700 -11.02 11.21 12.03
N ASP A 701 -10.49 11.15 10.81
CA ASP A 701 -9.16 11.62 10.45
C ASP A 701 -8.99 13.15 10.49
N GLU A 702 -10.09 13.91 10.34
CA GLU A 702 -10.13 15.32 10.73
C GLU A 702 -10.28 15.47 12.26
N MET A 703 -9.13 15.63 12.94
CA MET A 703 -9.06 15.89 14.39
C MET A 703 -8.55 17.30 14.71
N SER A 704 -9.28 18.02 15.58
CA SER A 704 -8.78 19.23 16.23
C SER A 704 -7.61 18.92 17.18
N PHE A 705 -6.85 19.94 17.60
CA PHE A 705 -5.67 19.76 18.47
C PHE A 705 -5.98 19.00 19.77
N SER A 706 -7.09 19.30 20.44
CA SER A 706 -7.50 18.59 21.66
C SER A 706 -7.88 17.13 21.39
N GLN A 707 -8.52 16.84 20.25
CA GLN A 707 -8.81 15.47 19.82
C GLN A 707 -7.52 14.71 19.49
N ARG A 708 -6.55 15.31 18.80
CA ARG A 708 -5.22 14.69 18.58
C ARG A 708 -4.51 14.39 19.90
N CYS A 709 -4.55 15.32 20.85
CA CYS A 709 -3.96 15.13 22.18
C CYS A 709 -4.60 13.98 22.96
N TYR A 710 -5.93 13.84 22.91
CA TYR A 710 -6.63 12.72 23.56
C TYR A 710 -6.42 11.40 22.81
N ASN A 711 -6.40 11.43 21.47
CA ASN A 711 -6.10 10.28 20.62
C ASN A 711 -4.71 9.69 20.94
N PHE A 712 -3.69 10.55 20.97
CA PHE A 712 -2.33 10.19 21.39
C PHE A 712 -2.31 9.61 22.82
N LEU A 713 -3.01 10.22 23.77
CA LEU A 713 -3.04 9.72 25.16
C LEU A 713 -3.62 8.30 25.23
N ILE A 714 -4.70 8.04 24.51
CA ILE A 714 -5.37 6.73 24.46
C ILE A 714 -4.47 5.70 23.74
N SER A 715 -4.04 5.95 22.50
CA SER A 715 -3.18 5.02 21.74
C SER A 715 -1.82 4.77 22.41
N ALA A 716 -1.21 5.78 23.02
CA ALA A 716 0.04 5.60 23.77
C ALA A 716 -0.17 4.74 25.01
N THR A 717 -1.30 4.90 25.70
CA THR A 717 -1.61 4.08 26.89
C THR A 717 -1.97 2.65 26.50
N ASP A 718 -2.66 2.41 25.37
CA ASP A 718 -2.81 1.05 24.84
C ASP A 718 -1.46 0.43 24.48
N ALA A 719 -0.63 1.10 23.69
CA ALA A 719 0.68 0.57 23.31
C ALA A 719 1.56 0.24 24.54
N LEU A 720 1.48 1.03 25.62
CA LEU A 720 2.18 0.77 26.88
C LEU A 720 1.60 -0.42 27.66
N ILE A 721 0.27 -0.50 27.82
CA ILE A 721 -0.37 -1.58 28.60
C ILE A 721 -0.34 -2.89 27.81
N ARG A 722 -0.52 -2.86 26.49
CA ARG A 722 -0.31 -4.00 25.59
C ARG A 722 1.07 -4.60 25.79
N LYS A 723 2.12 -3.76 25.75
CA LYS A 723 3.52 -4.20 25.88
C LYS A 723 3.90 -4.67 27.30
N TYR A 724 3.51 -3.96 28.35
CA TYR A 724 4.06 -4.19 29.70
C TYR A 724 3.15 -4.97 30.66
N TYR A 725 1.86 -5.16 30.32
CA TYR A 725 0.90 -5.88 31.18
C TYR A 725 0.21 -7.03 30.45
N TYR A 726 -0.27 -6.80 29.22
CA TYR A 726 -1.13 -7.75 28.52
C TYR A 726 -0.33 -8.85 27.79
N LEU A 727 0.61 -8.50 26.90
CA LEU A 727 1.46 -9.50 26.22
C LEU A 727 2.28 -10.35 27.21
N PRO A 728 2.86 -9.79 28.30
CA PRO A 728 3.52 -10.60 29.35
C PRO A 728 2.58 -11.51 30.17
N LYS A 729 1.26 -11.36 30.04
CA LYS A 729 0.28 -12.32 30.56
C LYS A 729 -0.07 -13.38 29.51
N GLN A 730 -0.27 -13.00 28.24
CA GLN A 730 -0.45 -13.97 27.15
C GLN A 730 0.76 -14.92 27.03
N ASP A 731 1.98 -14.39 27.13
CA ASP A 731 3.24 -15.17 27.15
C ASP A 731 3.30 -16.18 28.30
N LYS A 732 2.74 -15.83 29.48
CA LYS A 732 2.63 -16.75 30.62
C LYS A 732 1.55 -17.82 30.45
N LEU A 733 0.44 -17.50 29.76
CA LEU A 733 -0.56 -18.50 29.40
C LEU A 733 0.05 -19.50 28.41
N ALA A 734 0.63 -19.03 27.30
CA ALA A 734 1.30 -19.87 26.32
C ALA A 734 2.33 -20.81 26.97
N LYS A 735 3.25 -20.27 27.79
CA LYS A 735 4.27 -21.08 28.50
C LYS A 735 3.72 -22.01 29.59
N LYS A 736 2.51 -21.77 30.11
CA LYS A 736 1.84 -22.70 31.04
C LYS A 736 1.25 -23.90 30.30
N TYR A 737 0.51 -23.66 29.22
CA TYR A 737 -0.32 -24.70 28.59
C TYR A 737 0.37 -25.46 27.45
N PHE A 738 1.49 -24.98 26.92
CA PHE A 738 2.30 -25.66 25.90
C PHE A 738 3.57 -26.32 26.47
N ALA A 739 3.74 -26.34 27.80
CA ALA A 739 4.95 -26.80 28.49
C ALA A 739 5.31 -28.29 28.23
N SER A 740 4.37 -29.11 27.77
CA SER A 740 4.55 -30.53 27.48
C SER A 740 5.26 -30.82 26.15
N ILE A 741 5.49 -29.81 25.29
CA ILE A 741 5.95 -29.98 23.90
C ILE A 741 7.50 -29.83 23.76
N GLU A 742 8.23 -29.69 24.86
CA GLU A 742 9.61 -29.16 24.80
C GLU A 742 10.65 -30.12 24.15
N GLY A 743 11.26 -29.64 23.07
CA GLY A 743 12.50 -30.15 22.49
C GLY A 743 13.69 -29.20 22.77
N PRO A 744 14.80 -29.26 22.02
CA PRO A 744 15.97 -28.39 22.25
C PRO A 744 15.80 -26.91 21.83
N GLU A 745 14.59 -26.47 21.45
CA GLU A 745 14.27 -25.10 21.08
C GLU A 745 13.57 -24.36 22.24
N SER A 746 14.01 -23.16 22.59
CA SER A 746 13.36 -22.35 23.63
C SER A 746 12.06 -21.71 23.12
N PHE A 747 10.96 -21.81 23.88
CA PHE A 747 9.68 -21.18 23.54
C PHE A 747 9.82 -19.72 23.07
N PRO A 748 9.40 -19.38 21.82
CA PRO A 748 9.38 -18.01 21.36
C PRO A 748 8.40 -17.17 22.19
N SER A 749 8.66 -15.87 22.33
CA SER A 749 7.66 -15.02 22.98
C SER A 749 6.45 -14.82 22.07
N VAL A 750 5.27 -14.64 22.66
CA VAL A 750 4.03 -14.32 21.92
C VAL A 750 4.20 -13.08 21.02
N HIS A 751 5.06 -12.14 21.40
CA HIS A 751 5.36 -10.96 20.59
C HIS A 751 6.23 -11.25 19.34
N GLU A 752 7.17 -12.21 19.42
CA GLU A 752 7.91 -12.64 18.22
C GLU A 752 7.02 -13.48 17.29
N LEU A 753 5.99 -14.14 17.83
CA LEU A 753 4.95 -14.80 17.03
C LEU A 753 4.04 -13.77 16.33
N GLU A 754 3.67 -12.65 16.95
CA GLU A 754 3.03 -11.52 16.23
C GLU A 754 3.87 -11.04 15.05
N LYS A 755 5.20 -10.89 15.24
CA LYS A 755 6.13 -10.51 14.16
C LYS A 755 6.23 -11.58 13.05
N SER A 756 5.92 -12.84 13.33
CA SER A 756 5.98 -13.92 12.33
C SER A 756 4.77 -13.99 11.38
N ILE A 757 3.68 -13.26 11.69
CA ILE A 757 2.47 -13.19 10.85
C ILE A 757 2.84 -12.71 9.44
N SER A 758 2.50 -13.51 8.42
CA SER A 758 2.88 -13.27 7.02
C SER A 758 1.91 -12.37 6.28
N VAL A 759 0.60 -12.55 6.51
CA VAL A 759 -0.48 -11.68 5.98
C VAL A 759 -1.54 -11.50 7.07
N MET A 760 -2.14 -10.31 7.15
CA MET A 760 -3.39 -10.07 7.87
C MET A 760 -4.49 -9.70 6.88
N LEU A 761 -5.58 -10.46 6.88
CA LEU A 761 -6.81 -10.13 6.16
C LEU A 761 -7.69 -9.27 7.06
N ILE A 762 -7.89 -8.00 6.70
CA ILE A 762 -8.53 -6.98 7.53
C ILE A 762 -9.97 -6.73 7.05
N ASN A 763 -10.94 -6.76 7.96
CA ASN A 763 -12.32 -6.39 7.67
C ASN A 763 -12.48 -4.85 7.59
N SER A 764 -12.04 -4.27 6.47
CA SER A 764 -12.14 -2.84 6.14
C SER A 764 -12.35 -2.66 4.64
N HIS A 765 -13.09 -1.62 4.22
CA HIS A 765 -13.33 -1.28 2.81
C HIS A 765 -12.95 0.16 2.51
N VAL A 766 -12.39 0.43 1.33
CA VAL A 766 -11.82 1.73 0.95
C VAL A 766 -12.83 2.88 0.97
N SER A 767 -14.11 2.59 0.67
CA SER A 767 -15.22 3.57 0.69
C SER A 767 -15.89 3.77 2.05
N THR A 768 -15.49 3.04 3.10
CA THR A 768 -16.09 3.11 4.45
C THR A 768 -15.08 3.36 5.58
N SER A 769 -13.78 3.35 5.26
CA SER A 769 -12.68 3.61 6.19
C SER A 769 -11.92 4.87 5.81
N SER A 770 -11.63 5.71 6.81
CA SER A 770 -10.73 6.86 6.66
C SER A 770 -9.38 6.44 6.05
N PRO A 771 -8.87 7.11 5.01
CA PRO A 771 -7.61 6.74 4.38
C PRO A 771 -6.43 6.78 5.35
N ARG A 772 -5.74 5.63 5.45
CA ARG A 772 -4.55 5.39 6.29
C ARG A 772 -3.42 4.80 5.44
N PRO A 773 -2.16 4.92 5.86
CA PRO A 773 -1.08 4.17 5.24
C PRO A 773 -1.30 2.66 5.42
N THR A 774 -0.86 1.88 4.42
CA THR A 774 -0.87 0.42 4.42
C THR A 774 0.44 -0.13 3.83
N ILE A 775 0.59 -1.45 3.84
CA ILE A 775 1.72 -2.22 3.28
C ILE A 775 1.18 -3.58 2.78
N SER A 776 1.87 -4.24 1.85
CA SER A 776 1.36 -5.43 1.13
C SER A 776 0.87 -6.59 2.02
N GLY A 777 1.38 -6.73 3.24
CA GLY A 777 0.89 -7.72 4.21
C GLY A 777 -0.45 -7.40 4.89
N LEU A 778 -1.08 -6.24 4.63
CA LEU A 778 -2.34 -5.78 5.22
C LEU A 778 -3.42 -5.63 4.13
N VAL A 779 -4.18 -6.71 3.92
CA VAL A 779 -5.14 -6.90 2.81
C VAL A 779 -6.55 -6.50 3.27
N ASN A 780 -7.33 -5.81 2.45
CA ASN A 780 -8.70 -5.36 2.79
C ASN A 780 -9.75 -6.34 2.23
N VAL A 781 -10.43 -7.11 3.08
CA VAL A 781 -11.36 -8.18 2.66
C VAL A 781 -12.82 -7.96 3.12
N ALA A 782 -13.20 -6.73 3.46
CA ALA A 782 -14.58 -6.44 3.86
C ALA A 782 -15.59 -6.85 2.78
N GLY A 783 -16.76 -7.33 3.20
CA GLY A 783 -17.77 -7.86 2.29
C GLY A 783 -17.54 -9.28 1.77
N ALA A 784 -16.42 -9.95 2.07
CA ALA A 784 -16.16 -11.34 1.65
C ALA A 784 -17.24 -12.37 2.11
N HIS A 785 -18.01 -12.04 3.14
CA HIS A 785 -19.14 -12.86 3.60
C HIS A 785 -20.41 -12.72 2.75
N ILE A 786 -20.51 -11.67 1.93
CA ILE A 786 -21.72 -11.31 1.19
C ILE A 786 -21.76 -12.10 -0.11
N LYS A 787 -22.72 -13.03 -0.20
CA LYS A 787 -22.92 -13.90 -1.36
C LYS A 787 -24.09 -13.41 -2.23
N PRO A 788 -24.19 -13.85 -3.49
CA PRO A 788 -25.42 -13.75 -4.27
C PRO A 788 -26.61 -14.30 -3.48
N GLU A 789 -27.77 -13.65 -3.63
CA GLU A 789 -28.96 -13.95 -2.86
C GLU A 789 -29.57 -15.32 -3.20
N ASN A 790 -30.00 -16.00 -2.15
CA ASN A 790 -30.70 -17.28 -2.20
C ASN A 790 -32.22 -17.04 -2.20
N PRO A 791 -33.03 -17.98 -2.72
CA PRO A 791 -34.48 -17.92 -2.60
C PRO A 791 -34.91 -17.80 -1.13
N LEU A 792 -35.80 -16.85 -0.85
CA LEU A 792 -36.35 -16.65 0.49
C LEU A 792 -37.37 -17.75 0.84
N PRO A 793 -37.59 -18.06 2.13
CA PRO A 793 -38.71 -18.87 2.57
C PRO A 793 -40.04 -18.26 2.10
N GLU A 794 -40.96 -19.11 1.59
CA GLU A 794 -42.17 -18.66 0.88
C GLU A 794 -43.05 -17.70 1.70
N ASP A 795 -43.10 -17.85 3.02
CA ASP A 795 -43.87 -16.98 3.91
C ASP A 795 -43.24 -15.58 4.05
N ILE A 796 -41.91 -15.50 4.08
CA ILE A 796 -41.12 -14.25 4.10
C ILE A 796 -41.18 -13.58 2.72
N GLU A 797 -40.95 -14.33 1.65
CA GLU A 797 -41.03 -13.85 0.26
C GLU A 797 -42.40 -13.24 0.01
N ARG A 798 -43.48 -14.02 0.20
CA ARG A 798 -44.87 -13.56 0.04
C ARG A 798 -45.20 -12.37 0.94
N PHE A 799 -44.62 -12.26 2.13
CA PHE A 799 -44.80 -11.10 3.02
C PHE A 799 -44.15 -9.84 2.42
N LEU A 800 -42.90 -9.93 1.98
CA LEU A 800 -42.15 -8.81 1.38
C LEU A 800 -42.68 -8.41 0.00
N ASP A 801 -43.13 -9.36 -0.81
CA ASP A 801 -43.63 -9.09 -2.16
C ASP A 801 -44.94 -8.30 -2.12
N ASN A 802 -45.82 -8.64 -1.18
CA ASN A 802 -47.06 -7.90 -0.91
C ASN A 802 -46.84 -6.58 -0.12
N ALA A 803 -45.64 -6.00 -0.13
CA ALA A 803 -45.30 -4.75 0.57
C ALA A 803 -45.23 -3.56 -0.41
N SER A 804 -46.38 -3.16 -0.96
CA SER A 804 -46.47 -2.13 -2.02
C SER A 804 -46.00 -0.72 -1.62
N GLU A 805 -46.00 -0.39 -0.33
CA GLU A 805 -45.47 0.88 0.22
C GLU A 805 -44.02 0.72 0.73
N GLY A 806 -43.37 -0.40 0.42
CA GLY A 806 -42.07 -0.81 0.93
C GLY A 806 -42.14 -1.62 2.24
N ALA A 807 -41.01 -2.22 2.58
CA ALA A 807 -40.80 -2.99 3.79
C ALA A 807 -39.53 -2.54 4.54
N ILE A 808 -39.57 -2.66 5.86
CA ILE A 808 -38.49 -2.32 6.78
C ILE A 808 -37.98 -3.63 7.38
N PHE A 809 -36.67 -3.85 7.35
CA PHE A 809 -36.05 -4.94 8.10
C PHE A 809 -35.51 -4.43 9.44
N PHE A 810 -35.60 -5.21 10.52
CA PHE A 810 -35.16 -4.82 11.86
C PHE A 810 -34.40 -5.97 12.55
N SER A 811 -33.13 -5.72 12.89
CA SER A 811 -32.24 -6.70 13.54
C SER A 811 -31.28 -6.05 14.54
N LEU A 812 -31.31 -6.50 15.80
CA LEU A 812 -30.37 -6.08 16.85
C LEU A 812 -29.09 -6.95 16.90
N GLY A 813 -28.85 -7.76 15.85
CA GLY A 813 -27.71 -8.68 15.78
C GLY A 813 -27.95 -9.99 16.52
N SER A 814 -26.86 -10.67 16.87
CA SER A 814 -26.88 -12.01 17.51
C SER A 814 -26.79 -11.98 19.04
N TYR A 815 -26.19 -10.93 19.62
CA TYR A 815 -25.91 -10.84 21.06
C TYR A 815 -26.97 -10.04 21.84
N VAL A 816 -27.43 -8.92 21.30
CA VAL A 816 -28.56 -8.16 21.88
C VAL A 816 -29.86 -8.77 21.36
N LYS A 817 -30.66 -9.33 22.26
CA LYS A 817 -31.98 -9.90 21.93
C LYS A 817 -33.05 -8.81 21.97
N SER A 818 -33.99 -8.88 21.04
CA SER A 818 -35.19 -8.03 21.04
C SER A 818 -36.12 -8.39 22.22
N SER A 819 -36.09 -9.65 22.69
CA SER A 819 -36.83 -10.12 23.88
C SER A 819 -36.45 -9.41 25.18
N ASP A 820 -35.19 -8.98 25.29
CA ASP A 820 -34.60 -8.49 26.55
C ASP A 820 -34.81 -6.96 26.69
N MET A 821 -35.52 -6.35 25.73
CA MET A 821 -35.79 -4.92 25.65
C MET A 821 -36.77 -4.43 26.76
N PRO A 822 -36.50 -3.28 27.42
CA PRO A 822 -37.42 -2.68 28.37
C PRO A 822 -38.83 -2.42 27.79
N LYS A 823 -39.87 -2.64 28.60
CA LYS A 823 -41.27 -2.69 28.13
C LYS A 823 -41.78 -1.35 27.56
N ASP A 824 -41.24 -0.23 28.01
CA ASP A 824 -41.49 1.11 27.47
C ASP A 824 -40.92 1.28 26.05
N LYS A 825 -39.70 0.79 25.82
CA LYS A 825 -39.03 0.80 24.51
C LYS A 825 -39.76 -0.11 23.53
N LEU A 826 -40.08 -1.34 23.95
CA LEU A 826 -40.87 -2.30 23.17
C LEU A 826 -42.24 -1.72 22.76
N LYS A 827 -42.92 -1.04 23.70
CA LYS A 827 -44.17 -0.33 23.42
C LYS A 827 -43.98 0.79 22.39
N ALA A 828 -42.88 1.56 22.47
CA ALA A 828 -42.59 2.62 21.51
C ALA A 828 -42.39 2.08 20.08
N PHE A 829 -41.68 0.96 19.91
CA PHE A 829 -41.55 0.30 18.60
C PHE A 829 -42.91 -0.14 18.06
N PHE A 830 -43.75 -0.83 18.84
CA PHE A 830 -45.06 -1.27 18.36
C PHE A 830 -46.02 -0.11 18.06
N GLU A 831 -45.96 0.99 18.80
CA GLU A 831 -46.80 2.16 18.53
C GLU A 831 -46.37 2.88 17.24
N VAL A 832 -45.07 3.03 16.99
CA VAL A 832 -44.58 3.59 15.73
C VAL A 832 -44.90 2.65 14.57
N PHE A 833 -44.53 1.37 14.66
CA PHE A 833 -44.72 0.40 13.58
C PHE A 833 -46.19 0.22 13.18
N ARG A 834 -47.14 0.22 14.13
CA ARG A 834 -48.58 0.12 13.84
C ARG A 834 -49.10 1.27 12.96
N ASN A 835 -48.46 2.43 13.02
CA ASN A 835 -48.85 3.62 12.28
C ASN A 835 -48.03 3.83 10.98
N LEU A 836 -47.10 2.92 10.65
CA LEU A 836 -46.41 2.92 9.36
C LEU A 836 -47.27 2.25 8.28
N LYS A 837 -47.15 2.75 7.05
CA LYS A 837 -47.71 2.07 5.87
C LYS A 837 -46.88 0.86 5.45
N GLN A 838 -45.57 0.94 5.69
CA GLN A 838 -44.60 -0.09 5.39
C GLN A 838 -44.90 -1.35 6.21
N LYS A 839 -44.53 -2.51 5.65
CA LYS A 839 -44.40 -3.72 6.47
C LYS A 839 -43.11 -3.69 7.26
N VAL A 840 -43.05 -4.40 8.39
CA VAL A 840 -41.84 -4.56 9.17
C VAL A 840 -41.55 -6.03 9.37
N LEU A 841 -40.33 -6.47 9.08
CA LEU A 841 -39.84 -7.82 9.31
C LEU A 841 -38.74 -7.77 10.38
N TRP A 842 -39.02 -8.34 11.55
CA TRP A 842 -38.22 -8.14 12.77
C TRP A 842 -37.67 -9.47 13.31
N LYS A 843 -36.35 -9.55 13.48
CA LYS A 843 -35.70 -10.61 14.26
C LYS A 843 -36.08 -10.47 15.74
N PHE A 844 -36.88 -11.40 16.25
CA PHE A 844 -37.38 -11.42 17.62
C PHE A 844 -37.36 -12.84 18.20
N GLU A 845 -36.76 -13.02 19.38
CA GLU A 845 -36.42 -14.34 19.93
C GLU A 845 -37.63 -15.12 20.50
N ASP A 846 -38.70 -14.41 20.85
CA ASP A 846 -40.01 -14.94 21.25
C ASP A 846 -41.06 -14.68 20.14
N GLU A 847 -41.52 -15.75 19.50
CA GLU A 847 -42.52 -15.68 18.42
C GLU A 847 -43.97 -15.72 18.95
N ILE A 848 -44.19 -16.00 20.24
CA ILE A 848 -45.52 -16.22 20.85
C ILE A 848 -46.03 -14.95 21.55
N MET A 849 -45.74 -13.78 20.97
CA MET A 849 -46.09 -12.50 21.58
C MET A 849 -47.54 -12.06 21.28
N VAL A 850 -48.30 -11.82 22.34
CA VAL A 850 -49.64 -11.21 22.24
C VAL A 850 -49.52 -9.71 21.94
N ASN A 851 -50.22 -9.25 20.89
CA ASN A 851 -50.32 -7.85 20.40
C ASN A 851 -49.26 -7.34 19.39
N VAL A 852 -48.64 -8.22 18.61
CA VAL A 852 -47.85 -7.80 17.42
C VAL A 852 -48.76 -7.05 16.40
N PRO A 853 -48.38 -5.87 15.86
CA PRO A 853 -49.18 -5.14 14.88
C PRO A 853 -49.34 -5.88 13.54
N LYS A 854 -50.46 -5.68 12.84
CA LYS A 854 -50.84 -6.43 11.62
C LYS A 854 -49.85 -6.31 10.44
N ASN A 855 -49.04 -5.26 10.40
CA ASN A 855 -48.01 -5.03 9.38
C ASN A 855 -46.62 -5.51 9.82
N VAL A 856 -46.48 -6.10 11.01
CA VAL A 856 -45.22 -6.60 11.57
C VAL A 856 -45.20 -8.13 11.54
N MET A 857 -44.15 -8.71 10.96
CA MET A 857 -43.81 -10.13 11.07
C MET A 857 -42.61 -10.29 12.00
N VAL A 858 -42.73 -11.19 12.98
CA VAL A 858 -41.62 -11.59 13.87
C VAL A 858 -41.15 -13.02 13.54
N ARG A 859 -39.83 -13.24 13.60
CA ARG A 859 -39.18 -14.55 13.47
C ARG A 859 -37.92 -14.60 14.33
N LYS A 860 -37.61 -15.76 14.91
CA LYS A 860 -36.42 -16.01 15.73
C LYS A 860 -35.12 -16.02 14.92
N TRP A 861 -35.19 -16.48 13.66
CA TRP A 861 -34.09 -16.45 12.71
C TRP A 861 -34.57 -15.96 11.35
N LEU A 862 -33.73 -15.19 10.64
CA LEU A 862 -34.04 -14.54 9.37
C LEU A 862 -32.79 -14.53 8.47
N PRO A 863 -32.90 -14.87 7.17
CA PRO A 863 -31.80 -14.79 6.21
C PRO A 863 -31.49 -13.32 5.85
N GLN A 864 -30.63 -12.68 6.65
CA GLN A 864 -30.44 -11.22 6.63
C GLN A 864 -29.92 -10.67 5.29
N SER A 865 -28.87 -11.25 4.70
CA SER A 865 -28.33 -10.84 3.39
C SER A 865 -29.37 -10.94 2.28
N ASP A 866 -30.12 -12.05 2.24
CA ASP A 866 -31.10 -12.34 1.18
C ASP A 866 -32.35 -11.45 1.33
N ILE A 867 -32.76 -11.15 2.58
CA ILE A 867 -33.82 -10.16 2.86
C ILE A 867 -33.38 -8.77 2.39
N LEU A 868 -32.16 -8.34 2.72
CA LEU A 868 -31.63 -7.03 2.30
C LEU A 868 -31.47 -6.92 0.78
N ALA A 869 -31.36 -8.04 0.05
CA ALA A 869 -31.38 -8.07 -1.41
C ALA A 869 -32.77 -7.84 -2.03
N HIS A 870 -33.84 -8.07 -1.26
CA HIS A 870 -35.20 -8.03 -1.81
C HIS A 870 -35.64 -6.60 -2.16
N ARG A 871 -36.01 -6.39 -3.43
CA ARG A 871 -36.37 -5.09 -4.06
C ARG A 871 -37.29 -4.16 -3.27
N ASN A 872 -38.15 -4.70 -2.39
CA ASN A 872 -39.11 -3.92 -1.60
C ASN A 872 -38.55 -3.44 -0.24
N ILE A 873 -37.32 -3.81 0.16
CA ILE A 873 -36.69 -3.25 1.37
C ILE A 873 -36.30 -1.78 1.12
N VAL A 874 -36.82 -0.89 1.95
CA VAL A 874 -36.59 0.57 1.86
C VAL A 874 -35.82 1.16 3.04
N LEU A 875 -35.69 0.41 4.13
CA LEU A 875 -34.98 0.83 5.35
C LEU A 875 -34.52 -0.40 6.14
N PHE A 876 -33.30 -0.36 6.67
CA PHE A 876 -32.80 -1.31 7.66
C PHE A 876 -32.60 -0.63 9.02
N ILE A 877 -33.36 -1.03 10.03
CA ILE A 877 -33.13 -0.65 11.42
C ILE A 877 -32.15 -1.66 12.03
N THR A 878 -31.01 -1.18 12.55
CA THR A 878 -29.91 -2.07 12.97
C THR A 878 -29.17 -1.56 14.20
N HIS A 879 -28.65 -2.50 14.99
CA HIS A 879 -27.69 -2.19 16.06
C HIS A 879 -26.34 -1.63 15.59
N GLY A 880 -25.99 -1.73 14.31
CA GLY A 880 -24.75 -1.18 13.74
C GLY A 880 -23.50 -2.05 13.87
N GLY A 881 -23.62 -3.33 14.21
CA GLY A 881 -22.51 -4.29 14.09
C GLY A 881 -21.99 -4.39 12.64
N MET A 882 -20.69 -4.63 12.49
CA MET A 882 -19.98 -4.46 11.21
C MET A 882 -20.61 -5.17 10.01
N PHE A 883 -21.00 -6.45 10.12
CA PHE A 883 -21.44 -7.22 8.95
C PHE A 883 -22.80 -6.77 8.42
N GLY A 884 -23.81 -6.66 9.29
CA GLY A 884 -25.12 -6.13 8.88
C GLY A 884 -25.03 -4.73 8.29
N SER A 885 -24.09 -3.92 8.80
CA SER A 885 -23.81 -2.60 8.20
C SER A 885 -23.23 -2.72 6.79
N GLN A 886 -22.30 -3.66 6.56
CA GLN A 886 -21.75 -3.97 5.22
C GLN A 886 -22.80 -4.59 4.28
N GLU A 887 -23.67 -5.48 4.75
CA GLU A 887 -24.79 -6.03 3.97
C GLU A 887 -25.76 -4.91 3.55
N GLY A 888 -26.12 -4.00 4.47
CA GLY A 888 -26.96 -2.84 4.19
C GLY A 888 -26.35 -1.89 3.17
N ILE A 889 -25.05 -1.59 3.29
CA ILE A 889 -24.29 -0.78 2.32
C ILE A 889 -24.23 -1.50 0.96
N TYR A 890 -23.82 -2.77 0.92
CA TYR A 890 -23.70 -3.55 -0.30
C TYR A 890 -25.03 -3.69 -1.05
N ARG A 891 -26.18 -3.70 -0.34
CA ARG A 891 -27.51 -3.74 -0.96
C ARG A 891 -28.11 -2.35 -1.21
N GLY A 892 -27.44 -1.26 -0.83
CA GLY A 892 -27.86 0.13 -1.08
C GLY A 892 -29.06 0.58 -0.26
N VAL A 893 -29.24 0.00 0.93
CA VAL A 893 -30.39 0.23 1.81
C VAL A 893 -30.06 1.31 2.87
N PRO A 894 -30.85 2.39 2.99
CA PRO A 894 -30.72 3.37 4.08
C PRO A 894 -30.84 2.73 5.46
N MET A 895 -30.15 3.28 6.46
CA MET A 895 -30.09 2.69 7.80
C MET A 895 -30.54 3.62 8.94
N LEU A 896 -31.21 3.05 9.93
CA LEU A 896 -31.41 3.65 11.25
C LEU A 896 -30.58 2.88 12.27
N PHE A 897 -29.52 3.50 12.78
CA PHE A 897 -28.63 2.89 13.75
C PHE A 897 -29.10 3.11 15.19
N ILE A 898 -29.15 2.03 15.96
CA ILE A 898 -29.45 2.03 17.39
C ILE A 898 -28.28 1.32 18.12
N PRO A 899 -27.13 2.00 18.28
CA PRO A 899 -25.91 1.37 18.80
C PRO A 899 -25.93 1.21 20.32
N PHE A 900 -25.26 0.16 20.80
CA PHE A 900 -25.20 -0.23 22.21
C PHE A 900 -23.77 -0.26 22.77
N TYR A 901 -22.80 -0.85 22.06
CA TYR A 901 -21.41 -1.01 22.53
C TYR A 901 -20.41 -1.24 21.39
N GLY A 902 -19.12 -1.20 21.71
CA GLY A 902 -18.05 -1.60 20.78
C GLY A 902 -17.95 -0.69 19.53
N ASP A 903 -17.76 -1.31 18.37
CA ASP A 903 -17.62 -0.62 17.08
C ASP A 903 -18.92 0.03 16.58
N GLN A 904 -20.09 -0.39 17.09
CA GLN A 904 -21.42 0.00 16.64
C GLN A 904 -21.62 1.53 16.55
N HIS A 905 -21.22 2.25 17.61
CA HIS A 905 -21.32 3.72 17.69
C HIS A 905 -20.48 4.41 16.60
N ARG A 906 -19.30 3.87 16.31
CA ARG A 906 -18.37 4.40 15.30
C ARG A 906 -18.88 4.10 13.89
N ASN A 907 -19.46 2.92 13.65
CA ASN A 907 -20.05 2.54 12.37
C ASN A 907 -21.27 3.44 12.06
N ALA A 908 -22.14 3.65 13.05
CA ALA A 908 -23.31 4.53 12.97
C ALA A 908 -22.91 5.98 12.61
N LEU A 909 -21.97 6.56 13.36
CA LEU A 909 -21.52 7.94 13.14
C LEU A 909 -20.80 8.14 11.79
N LYS A 910 -20.11 7.12 11.27
CA LYS A 910 -19.56 7.15 9.90
C LYS A 910 -20.66 7.22 8.85
N ALA A 911 -21.67 6.35 8.96
CA ALA A 911 -22.78 6.26 8.01
C ALA A 911 -23.68 7.51 8.03
N GLU A 912 -23.91 8.08 9.22
CA GLU A 912 -24.65 9.34 9.39
C GLU A 912 -23.90 10.53 8.79
N ARG A 913 -22.56 10.61 8.96
CA ARG A 913 -21.73 11.64 8.30
C ARG A 913 -21.65 11.46 6.77
N ALA A 914 -21.73 10.23 6.29
CA ALA A 914 -21.86 9.92 4.86
C ALA A 914 -23.27 10.15 4.30
N GLY A 915 -24.24 10.53 5.14
CA GLY A 915 -25.58 10.98 4.74
C GLY A 915 -26.53 9.89 4.26
N TYR A 916 -26.19 8.60 4.42
CA TYR A 916 -27.07 7.48 4.04
C TYR A 916 -27.81 6.83 5.23
N ALA A 917 -27.64 7.38 6.43
CA ALA A 917 -28.24 6.86 7.66
C ALA A 917 -28.50 7.95 8.71
N LEU A 918 -29.21 7.58 9.78
CA LEU A 918 -29.35 8.37 11.01
C LEU A 918 -29.05 7.51 12.24
N THR A 919 -28.60 8.16 13.32
CA THR A 919 -28.37 7.52 14.63
C THR A 919 -29.46 7.89 15.64
N LEU A 920 -29.87 6.92 16.46
CA LEU A 920 -30.75 7.10 17.61
C LEU A 920 -30.23 6.29 18.79
N ASN A 921 -29.72 6.95 19.83
CA ASN A 921 -29.26 6.26 21.04
C ASN A 921 -30.42 5.49 21.69
N PHE A 922 -30.16 4.30 22.19
CA PHE A 922 -31.20 3.47 22.82
C PHE A 922 -31.90 4.17 24.00
N ALA A 923 -31.15 4.97 24.78
CA ALA A 923 -31.69 5.80 25.86
C ALA A 923 -32.77 6.79 25.37
N ASP A 924 -32.60 7.36 24.16
CA ASP A 924 -33.47 8.38 23.58
C ASP A 924 -34.69 7.81 22.83
N VAL A 925 -34.69 6.50 22.55
CA VAL A 925 -35.81 5.80 21.86
C VAL A 925 -37.13 6.02 22.61
N ASN A 926 -38.06 6.70 21.97
CA ASN A 926 -39.46 6.87 22.36
C ASN A 926 -40.31 7.08 21.08
N ILE A 927 -41.63 7.16 21.21
CA ILE A 927 -42.56 7.21 20.06
C ILE A 927 -42.24 8.40 19.12
N ILE A 928 -41.88 9.56 19.68
CA ILE A 928 -41.63 10.78 18.91
C ILE A 928 -40.27 10.70 18.20
N THR A 929 -39.20 10.33 18.92
CA THR A 929 -37.84 10.25 18.36
C THR A 929 -37.72 9.14 17.33
N LEU A 930 -38.25 7.95 17.61
CA LEU A 930 -38.24 6.82 16.70
C LEU A 930 -39.09 7.10 15.44
N GLY A 931 -40.31 7.60 15.63
CA GLY A 931 -41.22 7.94 14.52
C GLY A 931 -40.65 9.02 13.61
N SER A 932 -40.06 10.08 14.18
CA SER A 932 -39.42 11.16 13.41
C SER A 932 -38.22 10.67 12.61
N ARG A 933 -37.32 9.86 13.19
CA ARG A 933 -36.15 9.31 12.50
C ARG A 933 -36.52 8.34 11.37
N ILE A 934 -37.51 7.48 11.59
CA ILE A 934 -38.01 6.57 10.55
C ILE A 934 -38.68 7.37 9.41
N ASN A 935 -39.52 8.37 9.73
CA ASN A 935 -40.17 9.19 8.71
C ASN A 935 -39.15 9.96 7.84
N GLU A 936 -38.14 10.58 8.45
CA GLU A 936 -37.08 11.29 7.73
C GLU A 936 -36.37 10.35 6.72
N LEU A 937 -35.94 9.16 7.15
CA LEU A 937 -35.29 8.18 6.28
C LEU A 937 -36.19 7.65 5.15
N LEU A 938 -37.50 7.53 5.38
CA LEU A 938 -38.47 7.04 4.38
C LEU A 938 -38.94 8.12 3.39
N THR A 939 -38.93 9.41 3.79
CA THR A 939 -39.49 10.51 2.98
C THR A 939 -38.45 11.37 2.27
N ASN A 940 -37.21 11.43 2.77
CA ASN A 940 -36.14 12.22 2.16
C ASN A 940 -35.31 11.34 1.21
N PRO A 941 -35.43 11.51 -0.13
CA PRO A 941 -34.76 10.65 -1.10
C PRO A 941 -33.22 10.76 -1.09
N THR A 942 -32.67 11.74 -0.36
CA THR A 942 -31.22 11.93 -0.19
C THR A 942 -30.56 10.69 0.41
N TYR A 943 -31.15 10.08 1.45
CA TYR A 943 -30.56 8.89 2.09
C TYR A 943 -30.54 7.69 1.13
N THR A 944 -31.61 7.45 0.36
CA THR A 944 -31.65 6.39 -0.66
C THR A 944 -30.64 6.62 -1.77
N ARG A 945 -30.47 7.86 -2.24
CA ARG A 945 -29.45 8.20 -3.25
C ARG A 945 -28.03 8.00 -2.73
N LEU A 946 -27.75 8.40 -1.48
CA LEU A 946 -26.43 8.24 -0.88
C LEU A 946 -26.15 6.80 -0.46
N ALA A 947 -27.17 6.01 -0.07
CA ALA A 947 -27.03 4.57 0.18
C ALA A 947 -26.68 3.82 -1.12
N ARG A 948 -27.30 4.18 -2.25
CA ARG A 948 -26.92 3.64 -3.57
C ARG A 948 -25.52 4.04 -3.99
N LYS A 949 -25.13 5.31 -3.84
CA LYS A 949 -23.73 5.72 -4.08
C LYS A 949 -22.72 5.01 -3.18
N ALA A 950 -23.07 4.75 -1.92
CA ALA A 950 -22.25 3.94 -1.02
C ALA A 950 -22.19 2.46 -1.46
N SER A 951 -23.29 1.90 -1.98
CA SER A 951 -23.33 0.56 -2.58
C SER A 951 -22.47 0.46 -3.84
N GLU A 952 -22.53 1.44 -4.72
CA GLU A 952 -21.71 1.53 -5.94
C GLU A 952 -20.23 1.50 -5.54
N LEU A 953 -19.81 2.44 -4.69
CA LEU A 953 -18.44 2.53 -4.13
C LEU A 953 -18.03 1.36 -3.21
N PHE A 954 -18.94 0.46 -2.82
CA PHE A 954 -18.62 -0.73 -2.00
C PHE A 954 -18.56 -2.02 -2.84
N ARG A 955 -19.23 -2.05 -3.98
CA ARG A 955 -19.16 -3.18 -4.94
C ARG A 955 -17.99 -3.05 -5.90
N ASP A 956 -17.60 -1.83 -6.23
CA ASP A 956 -16.53 -1.49 -7.19
C ASP A 956 -15.14 -1.87 -6.67
N ASN A 957 -14.79 -3.15 -6.81
CA ASN A 957 -13.53 -3.78 -6.40
C ASN A 957 -12.88 -4.43 -7.63
N LEU A 958 -11.55 -4.32 -7.72
CA LEU A 958 -10.74 -4.96 -8.77
C LEU A 958 -10.81 -6.50 -8.73
N VAL A 959 -10.88 -7.07 -7.52
CA VAL A 959 -10.98 -8.52 -7.26
C VAL A 959 -12.10 -8.75 -6.23
N PRO A 960 -12.93 -9.81 -6.34
CA PRO A 960 -13.89 -10.14 -5.29
C PRO A 960 -13.18 -10.37 -3.93
N PRO A 961 -13.65 -9.77 -2.82
CA PRO A 961 -12.92 -9.82 -1.53
C PRO A 961 -12.64 -11.23 -0.97
N MET A 962 -13.41 -12.25 -1.36
CA MET A 962 -13.12 -13.65 -1.01
C MET A 962 -12.03 -14.27 -1.89
N ASP A 963 -11.97 -13.95 -3.19
CA ASP A 963 -10.91 -14.43 -4.07
C ASP A 963 -9.56 -13.78 -3.75
N GLU A 964 -9.54 -12.49 -3.39
CA GLU A 964 -8.33 -11.84 -2.87
C GLU A 964 -7.87 -12.50 -1.55
N ALA A 965 -8.80 -12.75 -0.62
CA ALA A 965 -8.50 -13.46 0.63
C ALA A 965 -7.86 -14.83 0.39
N MET A 966 -8.44 -15.61 -0.52
CA MET A 966 -7.93 -16.95 -0.87
C MET A 966 -6.59 -16.87 -1.60
N HIS A 967 -6.42 -15.95 -2.56
CA HIS A 967 -5.13 -15.73 -3.23
C HIS A 967 -4.01 -15.53 -2.21
N TRP A 968 -4.20 -14.69 -1.19
CA TRP A 968 -3.18 -14.40 -0.18
C TRP A 968 -2.98 -15.53 0.85
N ILE A 969 -4.04 -16.27 1.22
CA ILE A 969 -3.91 -17.48 2.05
C ILE A 969 -3.08 -18.55 1.30
N GLU A 970 -3.44 -18.82 0.05
CA GLU A 970 -2.73 -19.75 -0.82
C GLU A 970 -1.30 -19.26 -1.12
N TYR A 971 -1.06 -17.94 -1.24
CA TYR A 971 0.27 -17.35 -1.43
C TYR A 971 1.20 -17.68 -0.26
N VAL A 972 0.73 -17.55 0.98
CA VAL A 972 1.51 -17.89 2.18
C VAL A 972 1.84 -19.39 2.23
N ILE A 973 0.95 -20.26 1.72
CA ILE A 973 1.21 -21.70 1.54
C ILE A 973 2.26 -21.92 0.44
N ARG A 974 2.07 -21.33 -0.76
CA ARG A 974 2.99 -21.46 -1.93
C ARG A 974 4.43 -21.10 -1.57
N HIS A 975 4.62 -20.02 -0.82
CA HIS A 975 5.95 -19.48 -0.48
C HIS A 975 6.47 -19.87 0.91
N LYS A 976 5.72 -20.69 1.67
CA LYS A 976 6.02 -21.13 3.05
C LYS A 976 6.28 -19.96 4.01
N GLY A 977 5.34 -19.02 4.05
CA GLY A 977 5.49 -17.72 4.68
C GLY A 977 5.73 -16.60 3.65
N ALA A 978 5.59 -15.34 4.09
CA ALA A 978 5.68 -14.19 3.18
C ALA A 978 6.47 -13.02 3.80
N LYS A 979 7.68 -13.31 4.32
CA LYS A 979 8.55 -12.30 4.98
C LYS A 979 8.85 -11.08 4.10
N HIS A 980 8.88 -11.24 2.78
CA HIS A 980 9.08 -10.17 1.82
C HIS A 980 7.89 -9.23 1.65
N LEU A 981 6.73 -9.47 2.28
CA LEU A 981 5.62 -8.51 2.35
C LEU A 981 5.79 -7.46 3.47
N LYS A 982 6.84 -7.58 4.29
CA LYS A 982 7.03 -6.85 5.55
C LYS A 982 8.20 -5.86 5.48
N ALA A 983 8.08 -4.71 6.12
CA ALA A 983 9.18 -3.74 6.20
C ALA A 983 10.26 -4.19 7.20
N SER A 984 11.53 -3.89 6.92
CA SER A 984 12.65 -4.06 7.88
C SER A 984 12.43 -3.32 9.21
N ALA A 985 11.55 -2.33 9.21
CA ALA A 985 11.09 -1.56 10.35
C ALA A 985 10.42 -2.37 11.48
N VAL A 986 10.04 -3.64 11.26
CA VAL A 986 9.55 -4.55 12.32
C VAL A 986 10.54 -4.64 13.50
N ASP A 987 11.85 -4.57 13.23
CA ASP A 987 12.90 -4.69 14.24
C ASP A 987 13.50 -3.34 14.68
N LEU A 988 12.95 -2.21 14.21
CA LEU A 988 13.34 -0.88 14.67
C LEU A 988 12.58 -0.49 15.95
N SER A 989 13.28 0.13 16.90
CA SER A 989 12.60 0.83 18.00
C SER A 989 11.84 2.06 17.50
N TRP A 990 10.80 2.49 18.22
CA TRP A 990 9.98 3.64 17.79
C TRP A 990 10.78 4.94 17.66
N TRP A 991 11.85 5.13 18.43
CA TRP A 991 12.72 6.30 18.32
C TRP A 991 13.69 6.21 17.13
N GLN A 992 14.12 5.01 16.74
CA GLN A 992 14.87 4.80 15.48
C GLN A 992 13.96 4.96 14.25
N TYR A 993 12.71 4.48 14.32
CA TYR A 993 11.71 4.67 13.26
C TYR A 993 11.47 6.16 12.99
N LEU A 994 11.23 6.94 14.05
CA LEU A 994 10.99 8.39 13.99
C LEU A 994 12.27 9.25 13.88
N MET A 995 13.44 8.64 13.71
CA MET A 995 14.74 9.32 13.57
C MET A 995 15.14 10.23 14.76
N TRP A 996 14.58 10.03 15.94
CA TRP A 996 14.91 10.82 17.14
C TRP A 996 16.38 10.67 17.56
N ASP A 997 17.00 9.52 17.31
CA ASP A 997 18.43 9.28 17.53
C ASP A 997 19.30 10.15 16.61
N VAL A 998 18.94 10.24 15.33
CA VAL A 998 19.61 11.07 14.32
C VAL A 998 19.36 12.57 14.56
N ILE A 999 18.13 12.97 14.90
CA ILE A 999 17.77 14.37 15.23
C ILE A 999 18.55 14.85 16.46
N ALA A 1000 18.60 14.06 17.53
CA ALA A 1000 19.35 14.41 18.75
C ALA A 1000 20.86 14.56 18.47
N PHE A 1001 21.43 13.71 17.62
CA PHE A 1001 22.83 13.82 17.17
C PHE A 1001 23.10 15.15 16.45
N TYR A 1002 22.26 15.55 15.49
CA TYR A 1002 22.43 16.83 14.78
C TYR A 1002 22.28 18.04 15.69
N ILE A 1003 21.29 18.05 16.59
CA ILE A 1003 21.12 19.12 17.59
C ILE A 1003 22.38 19.21 18.48
N GLY A 1004 22.88 18.06 18.97
CA GLY A 1004 24.10 17.99 19.75
C GLY A 1004 25.34 18.50 19.00
N ALA A 1005 25.49 18.15 17.73
CA ALA A 1005 26.58 18.63 16.87
C ALA A 1005 26.53 20.14 16.64
N VAL A 1006 25.35 20.72 16.40
CA VAL A 1006 25.17 22.17 16.26
C VAL A 1006 25.48 22.89 17.56
N VAL A 1007 24.96 22.41 18.70
CA VAL A 1007 25.25 23.00 20.03
C VAL A 1007 26.74 22.93 20.37
N LEU A 1008 27.39 21.80 20.07
CA LEU A 1008 28.84 21.65 20.25
C LEU A 1008 29.63 22.60 19.34
N THR A 1009 29.22 22.78 18.08
CA THR A 1009 29.86 23.70 17.14
C THR A 1009 29.74 25.15 17.61
N ILE A 1010 28.55 25.57 18.06
CA ILE A 1010 28.30 26.89 18.67
C ILE A 1010 29.17 27.06 19.92
N TRP A 1011 29.25 26.06 20.80
CA TRP A 1011 30.10 26.10 21.99
C TRP A 1011 31.60 26.24 21.64
N ILE A 1012 32.09 25.48 20.65
CA ILE A 1012 33.47 25.58 20.15
C ILE A 1012 33.73 26.99 19.61
N VAL A 1013 32.86 27.53 18.75
CA VAL A 1013 32.99 28.88 18.19
C VAL A 1013 32.95 29.95 19.29
N CYS A 1014 32.03 29.86 20.25
CA CYS A 1014 32.00 30.75 21.40
C CYS A 1014 33.27 30.64 22.25
N ARG A 1015 33.84 29.44 22.42
CA ARG A 1015 35.06 29.19 23.20
C ARG A 1015 36.31 29.71 22.49
N THR A 1016 36.45 29.50 21.18
CA THR A 1016 37.57 30.04 20.40
C THR A 1016 37.49 31.57 20.30
N LEU A 1017 36.31 32.15 20.07
CA LEU A 1017 36.11 33.60 20.09
C LEU A 1017 36.44 34.21 21.46
N ARG A 1018 36.09 33.54 22.57
CA ARG A 1018 36.54 33.94 23.93
C ARG A 1018 38.05 33.85 24.08
N ALA A 1019 38.69 32.77 23.60
CA ALA A 1019 40.13 32.58 23.65
C ALA A 1019 40.90 33.64 22.82
N PHE A 1020 40.41 34.01 21.63
CA PHE A 1020 40.97 35.10 20.82
C PHE A 1020 40.79 36.47 21.49
N ARG A 1021 39.67 36.70 22.21
CA ARG A 1021 39.48 37.92 23.02
C ARG A 1021 40.47 37.97 24.19
N SER A 1022 40.69 36.88 24.92
CA SER A 1022 41.70 36.85 26.00
C SER A 1022 43.13 36.92 25.48
N ALA A 1023 43.43 36.36 24.30
CA ALA A 1023 44.76 36.46 23.68
C ALA A 1023 45.14 37.91 23.34
N LYS A 1024 44.15 38.75 22.94
CA LYS A 1024 44.31 40.20 22.76
C LYS A 1024 44.43 40.99 24.08
N HIS A 1025 44.47 40.32 25.24
CA HIS A 1025 44.62 40.91 26.57
C HIS A 1025 45.80 40.35 27.37
N LYS A 1026 46.83 39.79 26.71
CA LYS A 1026 48.17 39.74 27.34
C LYS A 1026 48.72 41.17 27.49
N PRO A 1027 49.07 41.65 28.69
CA PRO A 1027 49.70 42.95 28.87
C PRO A 1027 51.07 43.02 28.21
N LYS A 1028 51.49 44.21 27.75
CA LYS A 1028 52.92 44.47 27.47
C LYS A 1028 53.67 44.47 28.80
N GLU A 1029 54.69 43.61 28.93
CA GLU A 1029 55.63 43.72 30.04
C GLU A 1029 56.34 45.08 30.01
N GLN A 1030 56.29 45.81 31.12
CA GLN A 1030 57.03 47.06 31.26
C GLN A 1030 58.51 46.76 31.45
N LYS A 1031 59.35 47.18 30.50
CA LYS A 1031 60.81 47.27 30.71
C LYS A 1031 61.08 48.24 31.88
N ARG A 1032 61.33 47.70 33.06
CA ARG A 1032 61.67 48.47 34.26
C ARG A 1032 63.17 48.75 34.26
N ASN A 1033 63.55 50.00 33.99
CA ASN A 1033 64.97 50.40 33.98
C ASN A 1033 65.58 50.22 35.39
N VAL A 1034 66.64 49.42 35.48
CA VAL A 1034 67.45 49.28 36.70
C VAL A 1034 68.60 50.28 36.64
N LEU A 1035 68.51 51.35 37.43
CA LEU A 1035 69.66 52.22 37.70
C LEU A 1035 70.40 51.69 38.94
N THR A 1036 71.69 51.39 38.78
CA THR A 1036 72.55 50.91 39.87
C THR A 1036 72.96 52.06 40.81
N PRO A 1037 72.91 51.87 42.14
CA PRO A 1037 73.48 52.84 43.08
C PRO A 1037 75.02 52.79 43.05
N LYS A 1038 75.67 53.94 43.28
CA LYS A 1038 77.11 54.01 43.58
C LYS A 1038 77.36 54.50 45.01
N SER A 1039 78.30 53.83 45.68
CA SER A 1039 78.67 54.04 47.08
C SER A 1039 79.38 55.37 47.34
N LYS A 1040 79.18 55.93 48.54
CA LYS A 1040 80.22 56.73 49.21
C LYS A 1040 80.84 55.89 50.33
N THR A 1041 82.17 55.81 50.34
CA THR A 1041 82.94 55.12 51.38
C THR A 1041 84.11 55.99 51.78
N THR A 1042 84.11 56.52 53.00
CA THR A 1042 85.21 57.32 53.56
C THR A 1042 85.80 56.59 54.76
N LYS A 1043 86.89 55.84 54.53
CA LYS A 1043 87.71 55.25 55.60
C LYS A 1043 88.85 56.20 55.97
N LYS A 1044 89.12 56.36 57.27
CA LYS A 1044 90.50 56.47 57.78
C LYS A 1044 90.61 55.89 59.20
N VAL A 1045 91.16 54.68 59.24
CA VAL A 1045 91.96 54.02 60.30
C VAL A 1045 91.78 54.53 61.74
N LYS A 1046 91.24 53.67 62.62
CA LYS A 1046 91.98 53.03 63.73
C LYS A 1046 91.16 51.92 64.41
N ASN A 1047 91.87 51.05 65.11
CA ASN A 1047 91.36 49.94 65.92
C ASN A 1047 90.59 50.46 67.16
N ASN A 1048 89.78 49.67 67.87
CA ASN A 1048 89.48 48.23 67.73
C ASN A 1048 88.03 48.00 67.30
#